data_AF-A0A4R2IWR4-F1
#
_entry.id   AF-A0A4R2IWR4-F1
#
_cell.length_a   1.000
_cell.length_b   1.000
_cell.length_c   1.000
_cell.angle_alpha   90.00
_cell.angle_beta   90.00
_cell.angle_gamma   90.00
#
_symmetry.space_group_name_H-M   'P 1'
#
loop_
_entity.id
_entity.type
_entity.pdbx_description
1 polymer ?
#
loop_
_entity_poly.entity_id
_entity_poly.type
_entity_poly.pdbx_seq_one_letter_code
_entity_poly.pdbx_strand_id
1 'polypeptide(L)'
;MAGRGRRWLGAAAGVVVALAVGLVVIAPAGQAQTLADPAGTVSVNRIPSLMPRITILGASSAGMLYSVERPPYEGAYKFTYLKPAGGAPYEVSSDFRFLAGDKAYAPFNPDGKIRYLTVGSTTVRRCDDAPQPATSFRSAQGAAFTSFGWLSEDGQRVAADATGCRVIGQAPGIGTYTLAAADQTGYVVVANEASDGSLTLEYRSYAAPDQPQVIQTGGRSRYAQGFDLAGAVVTWAQLAYDEPGIKSSYVVRSSTTGGPATVSRVDDFRVHTTAIAGAATGWAGCDDMWTQCRAGTIGAGSALDGSVSVASDGSRFLVDTYGASPGIDAMQVVASGQPRTRIATVGLLPPETRNVAIGASTVAYVDNQGQVGEAPRLTLSRRTFTKSGTAFSLAAQKTVAEVGDSRIARDGRRTAYVDKGGDLWLITDDGVKTRMFDGQAKVAVVQRLNSLPFRLSGSRFLWVKGLYTGVNCDPGICWDTYDNLRLMLFDVRTGLNTDLGAFAGDRPAALWGSYLVYADSSNRIYRKDLSSGAVVQVKGVGTPRVVGLDVNGSIVGWATCTGNDNYGNCATSKIGYRIMTGSAVVERASQHTGSIRLTSGYLFHDTQQTLDDPRVLRAWRLGTSTVTAIGPTDTPYDAFDESVAWSGLDRIAKLTPVAAFTARPRYLGNALGSATLTPNGDGKSDQWTPEFAISKALPTCKITITSGATVKRTLSCATTVGAARVAWNGRDSAGRLVPKGRYTWTLTGSDADGSLLWWTGSATPIRGTVTVA
;
A
#
# COMPACT_ATOMS: atom_id res chain seq x y z
N MET A 1 43.33 79.21 15.62
CA MET A 1 42.98 80.42 14.85
C MET A 1 42.30 79.98 13.56
N ALA A 2 41.24 80.71 13.21
CA ALA A 2 40.30 80.43 12.13
C ALA A 2 40.93 80.35 10.73
N GLY A 3 40.23 79.72 9.78
CA GLY A 3 40.39 80.09 8.36
C GLY A 3 40.09 79.03 7.33
N ARG A 4 38.83 79.02 6.87
CA ARG A 4 38.27 78.53 5.60
C ARG A 4 39.24 78.22 4.44
N GLY A 5 38.92 77.14 3.70
CA GLY A 5 38.51 77.27 2.29
C GLY A 5 39.15 76.33 1.24
N ARG A 6 38.30 75.49 0.61
CA ARG A 6 38.27 75.02 -0.81
C ARG A 6 39.59 74.40 -1.37
N ARG A 7 39.63 73.26 -2.09
CA ARG A 7 38.81 72.79 -3.23
C ARG A 7 39.46 71.51 -3.84
N TRP A 8 38.63 70.68 -4.51
CA TRP A 8 38.91 69.74 -5.64
C TRP A 8 39.53 68.32 -5.47
N LEU A 9 38.78 67.37 -6.07
CA LEU A 9 39.12 66.14 -6.82
C LEU A 9 39.77 64.93 -6.15
N GLY A 10 39.01 63.82 -6.19
CA GLY A 10 39.50 62.45 -6.08
C GLY A 10 38.36 61.45 -6.24
N ALA A 11 37.99 61.15 -7.49
CA ALA A 11 37.04 60.09 -7.79
C ALA A 11 37.70 58.72 -7.52
N ALA A 12 37.17 57.97 -6.57
CA ALA A 12 37.50 56.55 -6.37
C ALA A 12 36.22 55.73 -6.58
N ALA A 13 36.21 54.93 -7.64
CA ALA A 13 35.17 53.95 -7.92
C ALA A 13 35.30 52.80 -6.91
N GLY A 14 34.41 52.78 -5.91
CA GLY A 14 34.22 51.64 -5.01
C GLY A 14 33.17 50.69 -5.59
N VAL A 15 33.62 49.51 -6.03
CA VAL A 15 32.75 48.38 -6.36
C VAL A 15 32.14 47.85 -5.07
N VAL A 16 30.83 48.03 -4.89
CA VAL A 16 30.06 47.42 -3.80
C VAL A 16 29.70 45.99 -4.23
N VAL A 17 30.42 45.00 -3.71
CA VAL A 17 29.99 43.59 -3.75
C VAL A 17 28.97 43.39 -2.62
N ALA A 18 27.68 43.43 -2.98
CA ALA A 18 26.61 43.05 -2.07
C ALA A 18 26.57 41.52 -1.95
N LEU A 19 27.21 40.98 -0.91
CA LEU A 19 27.04 39.59 -0.48
C LEU A 19 25.65 39.46 0.15
N ALA A 20 24.67 39.04 -0.64
CA ALA A 20 23.37 38.59 -0.15
C ALA A 20 23.55 37.20 0.50
N VAL A 21 23.79 37.19 1.81
CA VAL A 21 23.69 35.97 2.63
C VAL A 21 22.21 35.63 2.74
N GLY A 22 21.72 34.77 1.85
CA GLY A 22 20.40 34.17 1.95
C GLY A 22 20.33 33.27 3.18
N LEU A 23 19.69 33.76 4.24
CA LEU A 23 19.36 32.99 5.42
C LEU A 23 18.34 31.91 5.01
N VAL A 24 18.82 30.69 4.74
CA VAL A 24 17.96 29.51 4.57
C VAL A 24 17.45 29.14 5.96
N VAL A 25 16.24 29.58 6.27
CA VAL A 25 15.50 29.10 7.43
C VAL A 25 15.12 27.65 7.15
N ILE A 26 15.92 26.72 7.66
CA ILE A 26 15.56 25.30 7.71
C ILE A 26 14.48 25.20 8.78
N ALA A 27 13.21 25.10 8.35
CA ALA A 27 12.13 24.77 9.27
C ALA A 27 12.45 23.41 9.92
N PRO A 28 12.27 23.25 11.25
CA PRO A 28 12.43 21.95 11.88
C PRO A 28 11.50 20.95 11.21
N ALA A 29 11.97 19.71 11.04
CA ALA A 29 11.21 18.61 10.45
C ALA A 29 9.86 18.48 11.18
N GLY A 30 8.83 19.12 10.61
CA GLY A 30 7.48 19.05 11.09
C GLY A 30 7.02 17.61 10.96
N GLN A 31 6.41 17.07 12.01
CA GLN A 31 5.70 15.79 11.95
C GLN A 31 4.93 15.73 10.64
N ALA A 32 5.15 14.68 9.85
CA ALA A 32 4.45 14.47 8.59
C ALA A 32 2.95 14.55 8.88
N GLN A 33 2.34 15.71 8.60
CA GLN A 33 0.90 15.85 8.66
C GLN A 33 0.37 14.83 7.68
N THR A 34 -0.37 13.85 8.19
CA THR A 34 -1.08 12.89 7.36
C THR A 34 -2.01 13.70 6.47
N LEU A 35 -1.61 13.91 5.22
CA LEU A 35 -2.40 14.59 4.21
C LEU A 35 -3.75 13.87 4.15
N ALA A 36 -4.81 14.58 4.54
CA ALA A 36 -6.16 14.08 4.41
C ALA A 36 -6.46 13.79 2.93
N ASP A 37 -7.27 12.77 2.68
CA ASP A 37 -7.74 12.51 1.32
C ASP A 37 -8.53 13.72 0.78
N PRO A 38 -8.45 14.02 -0.53
CA PRO A 38 -9.22 15.10 -1.14
C PRO A 38 -10.72 14.93 -0.91
N ALA A 39 -11.43 16.04 -0.80
CA ALA A 39 -12.89 16.03 -0.81
C ALA A 39 -13.40 15.31 -2.07
N GLY A 40 -14.35 14.39 -1.89
CA GLY A 40 -14.88 13.55 -2.98
C GLY A 40 -14.17 12.22 -3.19
N THR A 41 -13.09 11.95 -2.44
CA THR A 41 -12.44 10.64 -2.45
C THR A 41 -13.35 9.56 -1.90
N VAL A 42 -13.46 8.43 -2.60
CA VAL A 42 -14.19 7.24 -2.15
C VAL A 42 -13.25 6.04 -2.04
N SER A 43 -13.43 5.23 -0.98
CA SER A 43 -12.76 3.93 -0.86
C SER A 43 -13.45 2.89 -1.74
N VAL A 44 -12.67 2.26 -2.62
CA VAL A 44 -13.16 1.31 -3.62
C VAL A 44 -13.33 -0.09 -3.03
N ASN A 45 -12.39 -0.58 -2.23
CA ASN A 45 -12.37 -1.97 -1.74
C ASN A 45 -12.47 -2.10 -0.21
N ARG A 46 -13.16 -1.19 0.47
CA ARG A 46 -13.42 -1.29 1.91
C ARG A 46 -14.52 -2.31 2.23
N ILE A 47 -14.34 -3.56 1.78
CA ILE A 47 -15.18 -4.70 2.15
C ILE A 47 -14.38 -5.52 3.17
N PRO A 48 -14.73 -5.42 4.47
CA PRO A 48 -14.09 -6.16 5.54
C PRO A 48 -14.09 -7.66 5.20
N SER A 49 -12.91 -8.24 4.99
CA SER A 49 -12.78 -9.65 4.55
C SER A 49 -11.58 -10.37 5.15
N LEU A 50 -10.57 -9.64 5.61
CA LEU A 50 -9.39 -10.24 6.24
C LEU A 50 -9.55 -10.35 7.74
N MET A 51 -9.25 -11.52 8.28
CA MET A 51 -9.14 -11.68 9.72
C MET A 51 -7.89 -10.91 10.20
N PRO A 52 -8.04 -9.92 11.09
CA PRO A 52 -6.89 -9.23 11.67
C PRO A 52 -6.08 -10.21 12.52
N ARG A 53 -4.78 -9.95 12.70
CA ARG A 53 -4.06 -10.37 13.90
C ARG A 53 -4.17 -9.27 14.94
N ILE A 54 -4.51 -9.64 16.17
CA ILE A 54 -4.66 -8.71 17.28
C ILE A 54 -3.60 -9.07 18.31
N THR A 55 -2.76 -8.11 18.65
CA THR A 55 -1.73 -8.28 19.69
C THR A 55 -2.01 -7.27 20.79
N ILE A 56 -2.26 -7.74 22.00
CA ILE A 56 -2.39 -6.87 23.17
C ILE A 56 -0.98 -6.44 23.60
N LEU A 57 -0.74 -5.13 23.59
CA LEU A 57 0.56 -4.51 23.88
C LEU A 57 0.71 -4.12 25.35
N GLY A 58 -0.39 -4.12 26.09
CA GLY A 58 -0.44 -3.90 27.52
C GLY A 58 -1.85 -3.57 27.97
N ALA A 59 -2.15 -3.83 29.25
CA ALA A 59 -3.42 -3.52 29.85
C ALA A 59 -3.24 -3.07 31.31
N SER A 60 -4.22 -2.34 31.82
CA SER A 60 -4.30 -1.89 33.20
C SER A 60 -5.75 -1.58 33.56
N SER A 61 -5.99 -1.20 34.80
CA SER A 61 -7.31 -0.68 35.22
C SER A 61 -7.72 0.60 34.47
N ALA A 62 -6.78 1.34 33.88
CA ALA A 62 -7.07 2.55 33.11
C ALA A 62 -7.52 2.27 31.67
N GLY A 63 -7.13 1.12 31.10
CA GLY A 63 -7.45 0.78 29.72
C GLY A 63 -6.53 -0.29 29.13
N MET A 64 -6.51 -0.37 27.81
CA MET A 64 -5.64 -1.30 27.07
C MET A 64 -5.08 -0.67 25.81
N LEU A 65 -3.84 -1.04 25.49
CA LEU A 65 -3.19 -0.74 24.22
C LEU A 65 -3.11 -2.05 23.43
N TYR A 66 -3.54 -2.01 22.18
CA TYR A 66 -3.49 -3.19 21.32
C TYR A 66 -3.19 -2.77 19.90
N SER A 67 -2.60 -3.67 19.14
CA SER A 67 -2.37 -3.48 17.72
C SER A 67 -3.15 -4.46 16.89
N VAL A 68 -3.51 -4.00 15.70
CA VAL A 68 -4.27 -4.73 14.70
C VAL A 68 -3.42 -4.76 13.44
N GLU A 69 -3.05 -5.96 13.00
CA GLU A 69 -2.14 -6.21 11.87
C GLU A 69 -2.88 -6.96 10.75
N ARG A 70 -2.56 -6.61 9.50
CA ARG A 70 -3.08 -7.33 8.31
C ARG A 70 -2.23 -8.57 8.00
N PRO A 71 -2.82 -9.70 7.60
CA PRO A 71 -2.07 -10.81 7.02
C PRO A 71 -1.54 -10.44 5.61
N PRO A 72 -0.37 -10.98 5.16
CA PRO A 72 0.56 -11.84 5.89
C PRO A 72 1.43 -11.06 6.89
N TYR A 73 1.83 -11.69 7.98
CA TYR A 73 2.28 -11.02 9.21
C TYR A 73 3.66 -10.34 9.18
N GLU A 74 4.42 -10.42 8.07
CA GLU A 74 5.73 -9.78 7.96
C GLU A 74 5.65 -8.47 7.16
N GLY A 75 6.01 -7.34 7.80
CA GLY A 75 6.02 -6.02 7.16
C GLY A 75 4.62 -5.43 6.88
N ALA A 76 3.58 -6.00 7.48
CA ALA A 76 2.21 -5.53 7.31
C ALA A 76 1.95 -4.19 8.01
N TYR A 77 1.00 -3.43 7.43
CA TYR A 77 0.47 -2.24 8.08
C TYR A 77 -0.16 -2.58 9.43
N LYS A 78 0.36 -1.93 10.47
CA LYS A 78 -0.01 -2.11 11.86
C LYS A 78 -0.74 -0.87 12.36
N PHE A 79 -2.00 -1.04 12.74
CA PHE A 79 -2.80 -0.01 13.39
C PHE A 79 -2.70 -0.21 14.89
N THR A 80 -2.46 0.85 15.65
CA THR A 80 -2.39 0.75 17.11
C THR A 80 -3.53 1.55 17.71
N TYR A 81 -4.25 0.93 18.64
CA TYR A 81 -5.41 1.50 19.27
C TYR A 81 -5.20 1.55 20.78
N LEU A 82 -5.56 2.70 21.35
CA LEU A 82 -5.68 2.89 22.77
C LEU A 82 -7.16 2.92 23.14
N LYS A 83 -7.56 2.07 24.08
CA LYS A 83 -8.93 2.01 24.58
C LYS A 83 -8.96 2.32 26.08
N PRO A 84 -9.50 3.47 26.50
CA PRO A 84 -9.77 3.76 27.89
C PRO A 84 -10.78 2.78 28.50
N ALA A 85 -10.66 2.51 29.80
CA ALA A 85 -11.68 1.78 30.55
C ALA A 85 -13.03 2.49 30.43
N GLY A 86 -14.05 1.78 29.95
CA GLY A 86 -15.38 2.34 29.67
C GLY A 86 -15.48 3.26 28.45
N GLY A 87 -14.37 3.60 27.79
CA GLY A 87 -14.34 4.48 26.62
C GLY A 87 -14.31 3.75 25.27
N ALA A 88 -14.55 4.48 24.19
CA ALA A 88 -14.33 3.97 22.83
C ALA A 88 -12.82 3.89 22.51
N PRO A 89 -12.36 2.89 21.73
CA PRO A 89 -10.99 2.88 21.25
C PRO A 89 -10.74 4.05 20.29
N TYR A 90 -9.53 4.60 20.31
CA TYR A 90 -9.04 5.56 19.32
C TYR A 90 -7.65 5.15 18.81
N GLU A 91 -7.36 5.48 17.56
CA GLU A 91 -6.08 5.16 16.94
C GLU A 91 -4.97 6.08 17.45
N VAL A 92 -3.79 5.50 17.68
CA VAL A 92 -2.55 6.19 18.06
C VAL A 92 -1.42 5.76 17.11
N SER A 93 -0.29 6.47 17.10
CA SER A 93 0.86 6.07 16.26
C SER A 93 1.25 4.61 16.55
N SER A 94 1.65 3.87 15.51
CA SER A 94 2.17 2.51 15.64
C SER A 94 3.47 2.40 16.46
N ASP A 95 4.12 3.54 16.72
CA ASP A 95 5.32 3.62 17.57
C ASP A 95 5.00 3.41 19.05
N PHE A 96 3.73 3.56 19.46
CA PHE A 96 3.31 3.22 20.81
C PHE A 96 3.29 1.69 20.96
N ARG A 97 4.19 1.18 21.81
CA ARG A 97 4.43 -0.27 21.94
C ARG A 97 4.04 -0.85 23.30
N PHE A 98 3.85 -0.01 24.32
CA PHE A 98 3.67 -0.46 25.70
C PHE A 98 2.59 0.35 26.41
N LEU A 99 1.85 -0.30 27.31
CA LEU A 99 0.98 0.36 28.28
C LEU A 99 1.39 -0.07 29.69
N ALA A 100 1.67 0.90 30.55
CA ALA A 100 1.89 0.67 31.97
C ALA A 100 1.09 1.70 32.79
N GLY A 101 0.21 1.21 33.67
CA GLY A 101 -0.77 2.06 34.36
C GLY A 101 -1.64 2.84 33.37
N ASP A 102 -1.73 4.15 33.55
CA ASP A 102 -2.50 5.07 32.71
C ASP A 102 -1.71 5.67 31.53
N LYS A 103 -0.55 5.10 31.17
CA LYS A 103 0.34 5.67 30.15
C LYS A 103 0.70 4.66 29.07
N ALA A 104 0.59 5.11 27.82
CA ALA A 104 1.11 4.42 26.66
C ALA A 104 2.46 5.04 26.26
N TYR A 105 3.46 4.23 25.93
CA TYR A 105 4.83 4.67 25.62
C TYR A 105 5.24 4.30 24.19
N ALA A 106 5.94 5.22 23.53
CA ALA A 106 6.58 5.06 22.23
C ALA A 106 8.09 5.32 22.36
N PRO A 107 8.89 4.28 22.67
CA PRO A 107 10.31 4.46 22.96
C PRO A 107 11.24 4.43 21.74
N PHE A 108 10.78 3.88 20.62
CA PHE A 108 11.60 3.74 19.42
C PHE A 108 11.25 4.81 18.40
N ASN A 109 11.71 6.04 18.67
CA ASN A 109 11.51 7.16 17.76
C ASN A 109 12.80 7.46 16.99
N PRO A 110 12.72 7.87 15.72
CA PRO A 110 13.91 8.21 14.91
C PRO A 110 14.78 9.32 15.53
N ASP A 111 14.21 10.17 16.38
CA ASP A 111 14.92 11.24 17.09
C ASP A 111 15.52 10.82 18.44
N GLY A 112 15.39 9.54 18.80
CA GLY A 112 15.89 8.97 20.06
C GLY A 112 15.19 9.51 21.32
N LYS A 113 14.05 10.21 21.20
CA LYS A 113 13.32 10.73 22.37
C LYS A 113 12.14 9.83 22.72
N ILE A 114 11.85 9.70 24.01
CA ILE A 114 10.67 8.96 24.47
C ILE A 114 9.42 9.82 24.30
N ARG A 115 8.37 9.24 23.73
CA ARG A 115 7.03 9.84 23.70
C ARG A 115 6.09 9.03 24.58
N TYR A 116 5.14 9.70 25.21
CA TYR A 116 4.08 9.05 25.97
C TYR A 116 2.76 9.78 25.81
N LEU A 117 1.68 9.08 26.16
CA LEU A 117 0.32 9.60 26.12
C LEU A 117 -0.45 9.00 27.29
N THR A 118 -1.27 9.82 27.95
CA THR A 118 -2.16 9.37 29.03
C THR A 118 -3.43 8.78 28.44
N VAL A 119 -3.89 7.66 28.98
CA VAL A 119 -5.13 7.00 28.55
C VAL A 119 -6.31 7.96 28.64
N GLY A 120 -7.03 8.11 27.52
CA GLY A 120 -8.15 9.04 27.39
C GLY A 120 -7.76 10.43 26.86
N SER A 121 -6.46 10.70 26.70
CA SER A 121 -5.94 11.90 26.02
C SER A 121 -5.50 11.58 24.59
N THR A 122 -5.60 12.55 23.68
CA THR A 122 -4.98 12.49 22.34
C THR A 122 -3.66 13.28 22.26
N THR A 123 -3.28 13.95 23.35
CA THR A 123 -2.07 14.78 23.39
C THR A 123 -0.84 13.91 23.63
N VAL A 124 -0.01 13.78 22.59
CA VAL A 124 1.30 13.13 22.70
C VAL A 124 2.29 14.08 23.36
N ARG A 125 2.98 13.60 24.39
CA ARG A 125 4.03 14.32 25.11
C ARG A 125 5.39 13.74 24.79
N ARG A 126 6.41 14.60 24.80
CA ARG A 126 7.80 14.27 24.45
C ARG A 126 8.69 14.51 25.66
N CYS A 127 9.64 13.60 25.88
CA CYS A 127 10.64 13.68 26.94
C CYS A 127 12.00 14.03 26.33
N ASP A 128 12.33 15.32 26.24
CA ASP A 128 13.54 15.77 25.56
C ASP A 128 14.81 15.56 26.37
N ASP A 129 14.77 15.86 27.67
CA ASP A 129 15.95 15.85 28.54
C ASP A 129 15.93 14.70 29.57
N ALA A 130 15.04 13.73 29.37
CA ALA A 130 14.93 12.61 30.27
C ALA A 130 15.99 11.53 29.97
N PRO A 131 16.56 10.90 31.01
CA PRO A 131 17.40 9.72 30.86
C PRO A 131 16.72 8.62 30.03
N GLN A 132 17.48 7.94 29.17
CA GLN A 132 16.92 6.86 28.36
C GLN A 132 16.50 5.66 29.22
N PRO A 133 15.44 4.93 28.85
CA PRO A 133 15.08 3.69 29.51
C PRO A 133 16.23 2.69 29.51
N ALA A 134 16.36 1.98 30.62
CA ALA A 134 17.25 0.85 30.78
C ALA A 134 17.06 -0.16 29.64
N THR A 135 18.16 -0.73 29.19
CA THR A 135 18.16 -1.83 28.24
C THR A 135 17.45 -3.04 28.84
N SER A 136 16.49 -3.58 28.10
CA SER A 136 15.72 -4.74 28.53
C SER A 136 16.43 -6.04 28.16
N PHE A 137 16.27 -7.06 29.00
CA PHE A 137 16.72 -8.41 28.70
C PHE A 137 15.93 -8.99 27.50
N ARG A 138 16.65 -9.27 26.40
CA ARG A 138 16.12 -9.96 25.21
C ARG A 138 14.79 -9.33 24.71
N SER A 139 13.75 -10.15 24.57
CA SER A 139 12.43 -9.79 24.06
C SER A 139 11.51 -9.16 25.11
N ALA A 140 11.98 -8.84 26.31
CA ALA A 140 11.23 -8.11 27.34
C ALA A 140 11.15 -6.61 27.00
N GLN A 141 10.82 -6.30 25.74
CA GLN A 141 10.69 -4.92 25.30
C GLN A 141 9.65 -4.24 26.18
N GLY A 142 10.08 -3.15 26.81
CA GLY A 142 9.23 -2.38 27.72
C GLY A 142 9.36 -2.72 29.20
N ALA A 143 10.26 -3.63 29.59
CA ALA A 143 10.54 -3.97 31.00
C ALA A 143 10.85 -2.77 31.90
N ALA A 144 11.34 -1.66 31.32
CA ALA A 144 11.62 -0.43 32.04
C ALA A 144 10.40 0.43 32.34
N PHE A 145 9.28 0.26 31.63
CA PHE A 145 8.11 1.14 31.78
C PHE A 145 7.19 0.68 32.90
N THR A 146 6.73 1.63 33.69
CA THR A 146 5.89 1.42 34.87
C THR A 146 4.75 2.44 34.86
N SER A 147 3.81 2.33 35.80
CA SER A 147 2.72 3.31 35.94
C SER A 147 3.20 4.74 36.24
N PHE A 148 4.39 4.91 36.83
CA PHE A 148 4.96 6.24 37.10
C PHE A 148 5.73 6.79 35.89
N GLY A 149 6.27 5.95 35.00
CA GLY A 149 7.23 6.38 33.97
C GLY A 149 8.16 5.24 33.58
N TRP A 150 9.48 5.41 33.76
CA TRP A 150 10.42 4.32 33.51
C TRP A 150 11.67 4.38 34.39
N LEU A 151 12.43 3.28 34.38
CA LEU A 151 13.75 3.16 35.01
C LEU A 151 14.85 3.36 33.95
N SER A 152 15.83 4.23 34.21
CA SER A 152 17.00 4.42 33.34
C SER A 152 18.09 3.38 33.60
N GLU A 153 19.06 3.27 32.69
CA GLU A 153 20.22 2.38 32.85
C GLU A 153 20.99 2.66 34.15
N ASP A 154 21.12 3.94 34.49
CA ASP A 154 21.77 4.40 35.71
C ASP A 154 20.88 4.25 36.95
N GLY A 155 19.70 3.64 36.83
CA GLY A 155 18.76 3.43 37.95
C GLY A 155 17.92 4.66 38.29
N GLN A 156 17.94 5.72 37.48
CA GLN A 156 17.08 6.88 37.71
C GLN A 156 15.63 6.52 37.43
N ARG A 157 14.75 6.83 38.37
CA ARG A 157 13.30 6.71 38.18
C ARG A 157 12.80 7.98 37.52
N VAL A 158 12.44 7.89 36.25
CA VAL A 158 11.85 9.00 35.51
C VAL A 158 10.35 8.90 35.63
N ALA A 159 9.70 9.90 36.24
CA ALA A 159 8.26 10.03 36.16
C ALA A 159 7.86 10.72 34.86
N ALA A 160 6.80 10.23 34.21
CA ALA A 160 6.12 10.90 33.11
C ALA A 160 4.74 11.33 33.62
N ASP A 161 4.36 12.60 33.55
CA ASP A 161 3.04 13.06 34.03
C ASP A 161 2.50 14.24 33.22
N ALA A 162 1.47 14.95 33.71
CA ALA A 162 0.90 16.09 33.00
C ALA A 162 1.84 17.30 32.89
N THR A 163 2.98 17.32 33.59
CA THR A 163 3.98 18.40 33.57
C THR A 163 5.20 18.06 32.70
N GLY A 164 5.32 16.83 32.22
CA GLY A 164 6.46 16.36 31.44
C GLY A 164 7.17 15.19 32.10
N CYS A 165 8.46 15.05 31.83
CA CYS A 165 9.27 13.92 32.29
C CYS A 165 10.36 14.43 33.23
N ARG A 166 10.44 13.91 34.46
CA ARG A 166 11.42 14.33 35.47
C ARG A 166 11.93 13.15 36.29
N VAL A 167 13.18 13.22 36.73
CA VAL A 167 13.72 12.23 37.67
C VAL A 167 13.06 12.45 39.04
N ILE A 168 12.46 11.40 39.59
CA ILE A 168 11.75 11.40 40.88
C ILE A 168 12.44 10.56 41.97
N GLY A 169 13.51 9.86 41.61
CA GLY A 169 14.27 9.05 42.54
C GLY A 169 15.43 8.35 41.87
N GLN A 170 16.28 7.77 42.71
CA GLN A 170 17.45 7.02 42.30
C GLN A 170 17.35 5.63 42.93
N ALA A 171 17.37 4.60 42.09
CA ALA A 171 17.67 3.23 42.47
C ALA A 171 19.16 2.97 42.17
N PRO A 172 19.76 1.90 42.72
CA PRO A 172 21.01 1.34 42.24
C PRO A 172 20.91 1.16 40.73
N GLY A 173 21.97 1.60 40.03
CA GLY A 173 22.05 1.45 38.60
C GLY A 173 21.82 -0.01 38.19
N ILE A 174 21.19 -0.20 37.05
CA ILE A 174 21.07 -1.53 36.42
C ILE A 174 22.49 -2.05 36.18
N GLY A 175 23.43 -1.16 35.82
CA GLY A 175 24.86 -1.46 35.75
C GLY A 175 25.17 -2.47 34.65
N THR A 176 25.79 -3.59 35.01
CA THR A 176 26.03 -4.71 34.07
C THR A 176 24.87 -5.69 33.99
N TYR A 177 23.82 -5.50 34.78
CA TYR A 177 22.64 -6.35 34.74
C TYR A 177 21.74 -5.97 33.55
N THR A 178 20.77 -6.82 33.25
CA THR A 178 19.74 -6.49 32.25
C THR A 178 18.37 -6.53 32.90
N LEU A 179 17.51 -5.57 32.54
CA LEU A 179 16.20 -5.42 33.17
C LEU A 179 15.20 -6.42 32.59
N ALA A 180 14.59 -7.25 33.44
CA ALA A 180 13.61 -8.25 33.02
C ALA A 180 12.16 -7.74 33.14
N ALA A 181 11.82 -7.05 34.23
CA ALA A 181 10.51 -6.41 34.46
C ALA A 181 10.59 -5.31 35.53
N ALA A 182 9.65 -4.37 35.54
CA ALA A 182 9.53 -3.35 36.57
C ALA A 182 8.05 -2.99 36.81
N ASP A 183 7.73 -2.56 38.01
CA ASP A 183 6.41 -2.07 38.39
C ASP A 183 6.52 -0.82 39.29
N GLN A 184 5.48 -0.46 40.04
CA GLN A 184 5.55 0.67 40.99
C GLN A 184 6.30 0.38 42.31
N THR A 185 6.58 -0.88 42.63
CA THR A 185 7.16 -1.33 43.91
C THR A 185 8.63 -1.74 43.80
N GLY A 186 9.05 -2.21 42.64
CA GLY A 186 10.43 -2.59 42.38
C GLY A 186 10.67 -3.03 40.94
N TYR A 187 11.77 -3.74 40.75
CA TYR A 187 12.22 -4.24 39.46
C TYR A 187 12.96 -5.56 39.59
N VAL A 188 12.96 -6.34 38.51
CA VAL A 188 13.63 -7.64 38.39
C VAL A 188 14.75 -7.51 37.38
N VAL A 189 15.96 -7.91 37.78
CA VAL A 189 17.13 -7.95 36.91
C VAL A 189 17.63 -9.37 36.70
N VAL A 190 18.26 -9.60 35.55
CA VAL A 190 19.08 -10.79 35.30
C VAL A 190 20.48 -10.51 35.85
N ALA A 191 20.78 -11.12 36.99
CA ALA A 191 22.03 -10.89 37.72
C ALA A 191 23.22 -11.57 37.05
N ASN A 192 23.03 -12.82 36.59
CA ASN A 192 24.04 -13.62 35.91
C ASN A 192 23.36 -14.56 34.92
N GLU A 193 24.05 -14.84 33.80
CA GLU A 193 23.69 -15.91 32.86
C GLU A 193 24.81 -16.96 32.90
N ALA A 194 24.48 -18.17 33.36
CA ALA A 194 25.40 -19.29 33.36
C ALA A 194 25.65 -19.78 31.92
N SER A 195 26.74 -20.53 31.71
CA SER A 195 27.11 -21.05 30.39
C SER A 195 26.07 -22.00 29.78
N ASP A 196 25.20 -22.57 30.60
CA ASP A 196 24.09 -23.43 30.19
C ASP A 196 22.79 -22.63 29.88
N GLY A 197 22.87 -21.30 29.90
CA GLY A 197 21.77 -20.36 29.69
C GLY A 197 20.90 -20.12 30.92
N SER A 198 21.20 -20.71 32.08
CA SER A 198 20.40 -20.53 33.30
C SER A 198 20.61 -19.13 33.85
N LEU A 199 19.51 -18.46 34.20
CA LEU A 199 19.54 -17.10 34.71
C LEU A 199 19.38 -17.08 36.23
N THR A 200 20.18 -16.22 36.89
CA THR A 200 19.92 -15.79 38.27
C THR A 200 19.06 -14.53 38.21
N LEU A 201 17.86 -14.58 38.78
CA LEU A 201 16.92 -13.46 38.80
C LEU A 201 16.94 -12.81 40.20
N GLU A 202 17.08 -11.49 40.25
CA GLU A 202 17.04 -10.72 41.48
C GLU A 202 15.92 -9.68 41.44
N TYR A 203 15.10 -9.63 42.48
CA TYR A 203 14.17 -8.54 42.71
C TYR A 203 14.79 -7.47 43.60
N ARG A 204 14.60 -6.21 43.23
CA ARG A 204 15.04 -5.03 44.00
C ARG A 204 13.84 -4.12 44.22
N SER A 205 13.44 -3.93 45.48
CA SER A 205 12.38 -2.97 45.82
C SER A 205 12.93 -1.55 45.77
N TYR A 206 12.15 -0.58 45.28
CA TYR A 206 12.56 0.82 45.34
C TYR A 206 12.72 1.36 46.76
N ALA A 207 12.11 0.71 47.76
CA ALA A 207 12.22 1.11 49.17
C ALA A 207 13.53 0.63 49.82
N ALA A 208 14.11 -0.47 49.34
CA ALA A 208 15.33 -1.06 49.88
C ALA A 208 16.15 -1.75 48.76
N PRO A 209 16.63 -0.98 47.78
CA PRO A 209 17.16 -1.58 46.56
C PRO A 209 18.57 -2.18 46.70
N ASP A 210 19.27 -1.86 47.80
CA ASP A 210 20.54 -2.47 48.20
C ASP A 210 20.36 -3.86 48.85
N GLN A 211 19.11 -4.33 49.02
CA GLN A 211 18.78 -5.64 49.58
C GLN A 211 18.13 -6.54 48.51
N PRO A 212 18.88 -6.95 47.45
CA PRO A 212 18.32 -7.78 46.40
C PRO A 212 17.82 -9.11 46.95
N GLN A 213 16.66 -9.54 46.47
CA GLN A 213 16.05 -10.83 46.80
C GLN A 213 16.23 -11.77 45.61
N VAL A 214 16.91 -12.90 45.80
CA VAL A 214 17.04 -13.92 44.76
C VAL A 214 15.69 -14.60 44.56
N ILE A 215 15.17 -14.52 43.33
CA ILE A 215 13.90 -15.12 42.94
C ILE A 215 14.12 -16.62 42.71
N GLN A 216 13.27 -17.45 43.30
CA GLN A 216 13.29 -18.88 43.06
C GLN A 216 12.80 -19.19 41.65
N THR A 217 13.60 -19.92 40.87
CA THR A 217 13.28 -20.20 39.45
C THR A 217 12.61 -21.55 39.25
N GLY A 218 12.58 -22.40 40.28
CA GLY A 218 12.13 -23.80 40.16
C GLY A 218 12.99 -24.62 39.19
N GLY A 219 14.25 -24.21 38.97
CA GLY A 219 15.12 -24.80 37.94
C GLY A 219 14.73 -24.43 36.51
N ARG A 220 13.84 -23.43 36.34
CA ARG A 220 13.29 -23.02 35.04
C ARG A 220 13.59 -21.56 34.69
N SER A 221 14.87 -21.22 34.57
CA SER A 221 15.29 -19.87 34.13
C SER A 221 16.03 -19.79 32.80
N ARG A 222 16.20 -20.91 32.07
CA ARG A 222 16.88 -20.90 30.76
C ARG A 222 16.01 -20.28 29.68
N TYR A 223 16.63 -19.50 28.78
CA TYR A 223 15.93 -18.90 27.63
C TYR A 223 14.62 -18.17 28.01
N ALA A 224 14.65 -17.46 29.13
CA ALA A 224 13.45 -16.82 29.67
C ALA A 224 12.95 -15.67 28.78
N GLN A 225 11.63 -15.55 28.65
CA GLN A 225 10.94 -14.46 27.93
C GLN A 225 9.55 -14.20 28.53
N GLY A 226 8.88 -13.14 28.06
CA GLY A 226 7.51 -12.83 28.46
C GLY A 226 7.35 -12.53 29.95
N PHE A 227 8.32 -11.81 30.53
CA PHE A 227 8.30 -11.42 31.94
C PHE A 227 7.14 -10.46 32.25
N ASP A 228 6.50 -10.65 33.41
CA ASP A 228 5.54 -9.72 34.00
C ASP A 228 5.75 -9.64 35.53
N LEU A 229 5.57 -8.44 36.09
CA LEU A 229 5.78 -8.15 37.51
C LEU A 229 4.57 -7.37 38.05
N ALA A 230 3.93 -7.91 39.08
CA ALA A 230 2.82 -7.27 39.76
C ALA A 230 2.97 -7.42 41.28
N GLY A 231 3.48 -6.36 41.92
CA GLY A 231 3.74 -6.33 43.35
C GLY A 231 4.74 -7.39 43.78
N ALA A 232 4.30 -8.32 44.63
CA ALA A 232 5.16 -9.36 45.19
C ALA A 232 5.30 -10.61 44.29
N VAL A 233 4.82 -10.55 43.04
CA VAL A 233 4.75 -11.71 42.14
C VAL A 233 5.43 -11.38 40.82
N VAL A 234 6.27 -12.29 40.36
CA VAL A 234 6.87 -12.27 39.03
C VAL A 234 6.51 -13.55 38.27
N THR A 235 6.28 -13.43 36.96
CA THR A 235 6.08 -14.54 36.05
C THR A 235 6.97 -14.42 34.82
N TRP A 236 7.31 -15.55 34.21
CA TRP A 236 8.00 -15.63 32.92
C TRP A 236 7.76 -16.99 32.27
N ALA A 237 8.14 -17.11 31.00
CA ALA A 237 8.21 -18.36 30.28
C ALA A 237 9.66 -18.79 30.02
N GLN A 238 10.01 -20.04 30.29
CA GLN A 238 11.24 -20.67 29.81
C GLN A 238 10.94 -21.52 28.58
N LEU A 239 11.81 -21.45 27.56
CA LEU A 239 11.78 -22.33 26.40
C LEU A 239 12.58 -23.62 26.64
N ALA A 240 11.98 -24.76 26.30
CA ALA A 240 12.66 -26.04 26.26
C ALA A 240 13.18 -26.30 24.84
N TYR A 241 14.47 -26.05 24.63
CA TYR A 241 15.17 -26.37 23.39
C TYR A 241 15.70 -27.81 23.48
N ASP A 242 14.92 -28.76 22.98
CA ASP A 242 15.39 -30.12 22.73
C ASP A 242 15.48 -30.24 21.19
N GLU A 243 16.69 -30.23 20.62
CA GLU A 243 16.87 -30.23 19.15
C GLU A 243 16.06 -31.37 18.45
N PRO A 244 15.46 -31.14 17.26
CA PRO A 244 15.25 -29.87 16.55
C PRO A 244 13.82 -29.31 16.77
N GLY A 245 13.72 -28.09 17.33
CA GLY A 245 12.45 -27.35 17.52
C GLY A 245 12.07 -27.10 18.99
N ILE A 246 11.18 -26.14 19.23
CA ILE A 246 10.65 -25.87 20.57
C ILE A 246 9.50 -26.85 20.82
N LYS A 247 9.73 -27.86 21.65
CA LYS A 247 8.71 -28.87 21.97
C LYS A 247 7.82 -28.48 23.15
N SER A 248 8.29 -27.58 24.01
CA SER A 248 7.51 -27.12 25.16
C SER A 248 8.04 -25.81 25.72
N SER A 249 7.18 -25.13 26.47
CA SER A 249 7.54 -24.02 27.34
C SER A 249 7.17 -24.34 28.79
N TYR A 250 7.82 -23.66 29.72
CA TYR A 250 7.48 -23.69 31.15
C TYR A 250 7.07 -22.29 31.58
N VAL A 251 5.83 -22.13 32.05
CA VAL A 251 5.36 -20.88 32.67
C VAL A 251 5.67 -20.97 34.15
N VAL A 252 6.42 -20.00 34.66
CA VAL A 252 6.86 -19.96 36.05
C VAL A 252 6.25 -18.76 36.74
N ARG A 253 5.66 -18.98 37.92
CA ARG A 253 5.21 -17.93 38.84
C ARG A 253 6.02 -18.03 40.12
N SER A 254 6.68 -16.95 40.53
CA SER A 254 7.44 -16.89 41.77
C SER A 254 7.06 -15.67 42.60
N SER A 255 7.29 -15.77 43.90
CA SER A 255 7.30 -14.62 44.81
C SER A 255 8.60 -13.84 44.68
N THR A 256 8.53 -12.52 44.84
CA THR A 256 9.71 -11.63 44.92
C THR A 256 10.29 -11.54 46.32
N THR A 257 9.59 -12.09 47.33
CA THR A 257 10.03 -12.13 48.75
C THR A 257 10.53 -13.51 49.19
N GLY A 258 10.69 -14.44 48.24
CA GLY A 258 11.06 -15.84 48.51
C GLY A 258 9.87 -16.79 48.64
N GLY A 259 10.15 -18.09 48.62
CA GLY A 259 9.15 -19.17 48.54
C GLY A 259 9.27 -20.01 47.26
N PRO A 260 8.64 -21.20 47.21
CA PRO A 260 8.76 -22.08 46.06
C PRO A 260 8.07 -21.49 44.82
N ALA A 261 8.72 -21.62 43.66
CA ALA A 261 8.13 -21.27 42.38
C ALA A 261 7.07 -22.30 41.96
N THR A 262 5.97 -21.82 41.39
CA THR A 262 4.98 -22.67 40.71
C THR A 262 5.37 -22.78 39.24
N VAL A 263 5.55 -24.01 38.75
CA VAL A 263 5.95 -24.28 37.37
C VAL A 263 4.83 -25.04 36.67
N SER A 264 4.42 -24.57 35.49
CA SER A 264 3.48 -25.26 34.61
C SER A 264 4.10 -25.50 33.25
N ARG A 265 4.02 -26.73 32.77
CA ARG A 265 4.48 -27.11 31.44
C ARG A 265 3.37 -26.83 30.41
N VAL A 266 3.78 -26.29 29.26
CA VAL A 266 2.94 -26.04 28.09
C VAL A 266 3.58 -26.78 26.93
N ASP A 267 2.98 -27.90 26.53
CA ASP A 267 3.48 -28.73 25.43
C ASP A 267 3.15 -28.12 24.07
N ASP A 268 4.04 -28.31 23.09
CA ASP A 268 3.92 -27.94 21.67
C ASP A 268 3.85 -26.44 21.35
N PHE A 269 3.94 -25.56 22.36
CA PHE A 269 3.90 -24.11 22.15
C PHE A 269 5.12 -23.40 22.75
N ARG A 270 5.58 -22.40 22.01
CA ARG A 270 6.46 -21.33 22.47
C ARG A 270 5.63 -20.25 23.16
N VAL A 271 5.70 -20.15 24.49
CA VAL A 271 4.98 -19.11 25.25
C VAL A 271 5.72 -17.79 25.14
N HIS A 272 5.08 -16.78 24.56
CA HIS A 272 5.68 -15.48 24.27
C HIS A 272 5.37 -14.42 25.31
N THR A 273 4.19 -14.50 25.94
CA THR A 273 3.74 -13.54 26.95
C THR A 273 3.10 -14.25 28.13
N THR A 274 3.28 -13.67 29.31
CA THR A 274 2.61 -14.06 30.54
C THR A 274 2.01 -12.83 31.19
N ALA A 275 0.97 -13.02 32.01
CA ALA A 275 0.30 -11.92 32.69
C ALA A 275 -0.16 -12.34 34.10
N ILE A 276 -0.18 -11.40 35.05
CA ILE A 276 -0.65 -11.63 36.42
C ILE A 276 -2.01 -10.95 36.63
N ALA A 277 -3.03 -11.72 37.01
CA ALA A 277 -4.33 -11.20 37.46
C ALA A 277 -4.66 -11.76 38.84
N GLY A 278 -4.50 -10.94 39.88
CA GLY A 278 -4.58 -11.39 41.27
C GLY A 278 -3.68 -12.61 41.55
N ALA A 279 -4.30 -13.70 42.02
CA ALA A 279 -3.60 -14.95 42.33
C ALA A 279 -3.27 -15.82 41.11
N ALA A 280 -3.82 -15.51 39.94
CA ALA A 280 -3.68 -16.32 38.73
C ALA A 280 -2.55 -15.83 37.82
N THR A 281 -2.02 -16.74 36.99
CA THR A 281 -1.04 -16.44 35.93
C THR A 281 -1.59 -16.92 34.60
N GLY A 282 -1.76 -15.99 33.66
CA GLY A 282 -2.11 -16.26 32.28
C GLY A 282 -0.86 -16.42 31.42
N TRP A 283 -0.98 -17.16 30.33
CA TRP A 283 0.05 -17.31 29.31
C TRP A 283 -0.57 -17.31 27.91
N ALA A 284 0.18 -16.90 26.90
CA ALA A 284 -0.16 -17.10 25.49
C ALA A 284 1.08 -17.48 24.67
N GLY A 285 0.92 -18.39 23.72
CA GLY A 285 2.00 -18.94 22.92
C GLY A 285 1.54 -19.53 21.60
N CYS A 286 2.48 -19.74 20.69
CA CYS A 286 2.25 -20.34 19.38
C CYS A 286 3.25 -21.46 19.09
N ASP A 287 2.93 -22.34 18.15
CA ASP A 287 3.90 -23.29 17.59
C ASP A 287 5.01 -22.53 16.83
N ASP A 288 6.09 -23.23 16.47
CA ASP A 288 7.25 -22.61 15.80
C ASP A 288 6.89 -21.95 14.45
N MET A 289 5.81 -22.40 13.80
CA MET A 289 5.31 -21.87 12.54
C MET A 289 4.24 -20.78 12.69
N TRP A 290 3.83 -20.43 13.92
CA TRP A 290 2.73 -19.50 14.22
C TRP A 290 1.39 -19.88 13.56
N THR A 291 1.19 -21.17 13.26
CA THR A 291 -0.04 -21.71 12.67
C THR A 291 -1.07 -22.08 13.72
N GLN A 292 -0.61 -22.43 14.92
CA GLN A 292 -1.45 -22.78 16.05
C GLN A 292 -1.05 -21.93 17.25
N CYS A 293 -2.00 -21.19 17.80
CA CYS A 293 -1.77 -20.37 18.97
C CYS A 293 -2.78 -20.71 20.06
N ARG A 294 -2.35 -20.60 21.32
CA ARG A 294 -3.18 -20.86 22.50
C ARG A 294 -2.88 -19.87 23.60
N ALA A 295 -3.90 -19.57 24.40
CA ALA A 295 -3.75 -18.90 25.68
C ALA A 295 -4.36 -19.72 26.82
N GLY A 296 -3.78 -19.68 28.01
CA GLY A 296 -4.25 -20.46 29.15
C GLY A 296 -3.94 -19.81 30.49
N THR A 297 -4.43 -20.41 31.57
CA THR A 297 -4.06 -20.06 32.95
C THR A 297 -3.41 -21.25 33.63
N ILE A 298 -2.37 -21.00 34.43
CA ILE A 298 -1.72 -22.03 35.25
C ILE A 298 -2.79 -22.78 36.07
N GLY A 299 -2.82 -24.11 35.94
CA GLY A 299 -3.72 -24.99 36.69
C GLY A 299 -5.16 -25.10 36.16
N ALA A 300 -5.55 -24.40 35.09
CA ALA A 300 -6.94 -24.39 34.61
C ALA A 300 -7.38 -25.65 33.83
N GLY A 301 -6.46 -26.57 33.48
CA GLY A 301 -6.75 -27.84 32.82
C GLY A 301 -7.18 -27.77 31.34
N SER A 302 -7.56 -26.59 30.83
CA SER A 302 -7.83 -26.34 29.40
C SER A 302 -7.27 -24.99 28.95
N ALA A 303 -7.08 -24.84 27.64
CA ALA A 303 -6.59 -23.61 26.99
C ALA A 303 -7.60 -23.09 25.96
N LEU A 304 -7.48 -21.81 25.64
CA LEU A 304 -8.20 -21.12 24.59
C LEU A 304 -7.39 -21.20 23.29
N ASP A 305 -7.95 -21.80 22.25
CA ASP A 305 -7.34 -21.81 20.91
C ASP A 305 -7.44 -20.45 20.22
N GLY A 306 -6.45 -20.18 19.36
CA GLY A 306 -6.35 -19.02 18.48
C GLY A 306 -5.63 -17.83 19.09
N SER A 307 -5.63 -17.62 20.41
CA SER A 307 -5.08 -16.40 21.04
C SER A 307 -3.55 -16.35 21.02
N VAL A 308 -2.98 -15.22 20.58
CA VAL A 308 -1.53 -15.01 20.49
C VAL A 308 -0.97 -14.16 21.62
N SER A 309 -1.82 -13.50 22.39
CA SER A 309 -1.44 -12.55 23.42
C SER A 309 -2.36 -12.58 24.64
N VAL A 310 -1.77 -12.42 25.82
CA VAL A 310 -2.50 -12.19 27.06
C VAL A 310 -1.91 -10.98 27.78
N ALA A 311 -2.78 -10.17 28.37
CA ALA A 311 -2.42 -9.09 29.30
C ALA A 311 -3.40 -9.11 30.49
N SER A 312 -3.20 -8.20 31.46
CA SER A 312 -4.04 -8.12 32.65
C SER A 312 -4.44 -6.68 32.98
N ASP A 313 -5.69 -6.46 33.40
CA ASP A 313 -6.11 -5.18 34.00
C ASP A 313 -5.86 -5.11 35.52
N GLY A 314 -5.16 -6.12 36.06
CA GLY A 314 -4.91 -6.35 37.48
C GLY A 314 -5.92 -7.33 38.11
N SER A 315 -7.16 -7.35 37.62
CA SER A 315 -8.25 -8.18 38.14
C SER A 315 -8.68 -9.30 37.20
N ARG A 316 -8.48 -9.12 35.88
CA ARG A 316 -8.88 -10.04 34.81
C ARG A 316 -7.80 -10.12 33.76
N PHE A 317 -7.78 -11.25 33.06
CA PHE A 317 -7.01 -11.41 31.84
C PHE A 317 -7.76 -10.79 30.66
N LEU A 318 -7.02 -10.14 29.77
CA LEU A 318 -7.48 -9.79 28.44
C LEU A 318 -6.77 -10.67 27.43
N VAL A 319 -7.54 -11.27 26.53
CA VAL A 319 -7.05 -12.17 25.49
C VAL A 319 -7.61 -11.75 24.14
N ASP A 320 -6.78 -11.81 23.12
CA ASP A 320 -7.23 -11.66 21.74
C ASP A 320 -8.04 -12.89 21.32
N THR A 321 -9.10 -12.64 20.55
CA THR A 321 -10.02 -13.68 20.07
C THR A 321 -10.23 -13.55 18.58
N TYR A 322 -10.27 -14.69 17.91
CA TYR A 322 -10.38 -14.82 16.47
C TYR A 322 -11.67 -15.57 16.08
N GLY A 323 -12.06 -15.48 14.81
CA GLY A 323 -13.26 -16.11 14.26
C GLY A 323 -14.25 -15.09 13.68
N ALA A 324 -15.55 -15.38 13.76
CA ALA A 324 -16.60 -14.55 13.15
C ALA A 324 -16.72 -13.13 13.75
N SER A 325 -16.24 -12.95 14.98
CA SER A 325 -16.16 -11.64 15.64
C SER A 325 -14.80 -11.47 16.30
N PRO A 326 -13.76 -11.09 15.53
CA PRO A 326 -12.43 -10.83 16.07
C PRO A 326 -12.50 -9.70 17.10
N GLY A 327 -11.67 -9.77 18.14
CA GLY A 327 -11.66 -8.76 19.18
C GLY A 327 -10.84 -9.15 20.40
N ILE A 328 -11.13 -8.47 21.50
CA ILE A 328 -10.46 -8.68 22.79
C ILE A 328 -11.53 -8.95 23.83
N ASP A 329 -11.39 -10.08 24.52
CA ASP A 329 -12.28 -10.53 25.58
C ASP A 329 -11.57 -10.46 26.93
N ALA A 330 -12.31 -10.08 27.97
CA ALA A 330 -11.87 -10.16 29.36
C ALA A 330 -12.42 -11.42 30.04
N MET A 331 -11.58 -12.07 30.85
CA MET A 331 -11.86 -13.34 31.52
C MET A 331 -11.18 -13.40 32.89
N GLN A 332 -11.79 -14.06 33.87
CA GLN A 332 -11.17 -14.29 35.19
C GLN A 332 -10.10 -15.39 35.14
N VAL A 333 -10.37 -16.44 34.35
CA VAL A 333 -9.46 -17.56 34.09
C VAL A 333 -9.46 -17.77 32.57
N VAL A 334 -8.28 -17.84 31.96
CA VAL A 334 -8.13 -18.13 30.54
C VAL A 334 -8.24 -19.63 30.31
N ALA A 335 -9.44 -20.08 29.95
CA ALA A 335 -9.75 -21.47 29.65
C ALA A 335 -10.96 -21.57 28.70
N SER A 336 -11.09 -22.68 27.99
CA SER A 336 -12.27 -22.91 27.14
C SER A 336 -13.53 -23.04 28.02
N GLY A 337 -14.68 -22.58 27.50
CA GLY A 337 -15.96 -22.62 28.23
C GLY A 337 -16.14 -21.61 29.38
N GLN A 338 -15.10 -20.85 29.75
CA GLN A 338 -15.22 -19.82 30.79
C GLN A 338 -15.99 -18.59 30.28
N PRO A 339 -16.76 -17.89 31.14
CA PRO A 339 -17.45 -16.65 30.78
C PRO A 339 -16.49 -15.59 30.25
N ARG A 340 -16.91 -14.91 29.18
CA ARG A 340 -16.13 -13.86 28.51
C ARG A 340 -16.93 -12.57 28.44
N THR A 341 -16.25 -11.45 28.57
CA THR A 341 -16.82 -10.13 28.31
C THR A 341 -16.06 -9.46 27.18
N ARG A 342 -16.73 -9.20 26.05
CA ARG A 342 -16.14 -8.48 24.91
C ARG A 342 -15.79 -7.05 25.32
N ILE A 343 -14.51 -6.72 25.29
CA ILE A 343 -13.99 -5.38 25.64
C ILE A 343 -13.81 -4.52 24.39
N ALA A 344 -13.31 -5.10 23.31
CA ALA A 344 -13.21 -4.44 22.02
C ALA A 344 -13.56 -5.39 20.88
N THR A 345 -14.43 -4.93 19.98
CA THR A 345 -14.66 -5.62 18.71
C THR A 345 -13.71 -5.04 17.68
N VAL A 346 -12.93 -5.89 17.03
CA VAL A 346 -12.09 -5.52 15.90
C VAL A 346 -12.77 -6.05 14.66
N GLY A 347 -13.26 -5.14 13.82
CA GLY A 347 -13.86 -5.50 12.53
C GLY A 347 -12.83 -6.22 11.65
N LEU A 348 -13.32 -7.01 10.68
CA LEU A 348 -12.44 -7.53 9.63
C LEU A 348 -11.73 -6.35 8.95
N LEU A 349 -10.48 -6.57 8.56
CA LEU A 349 -9.71 -5.54 7.87
C LEU A 349 -10.11 -5.51 6.40
N PRO A 350 -10.09 -4.32 5.77
CA PRO A 350 -10.20 -4.24 4.34
C PRO A 350 -8.98 -4.97 3.72
N PRO A 351 -9.18 -5.59 2.56
CA PRO A 351 -8.09 -6.22 1.84
C PRO A 351 -7.04 -5.20 1.42
N GLU A 352 -5.84 -5.73 1.21
CA GLU A 352 -4.69 -5.01 0.72
C GLU A 352 -4.71 -4.89 -0.80
N THR A 353 -4.92 -3.68 -1.30
CA THR A 353 -4.78 -3.36 -2.72
C THR A 353 -3.32 -3.46 -3.15
N ARG A 354 -3.05 -4.38 -4.07
CA ARG A 354 -1.76 -4.52 -4.75
C ARG A 354 -1.68 -3.70 -6.03
N ASN A 355 -2.81 -3.52 -6.72
CA ASN A 355 -2.84 -2.71 -7.93
C ASN A 355 -4.21 -2.13 -8.25
N VAL A 356 -4.23 -1.05 -9.03
CA VAL A 356 -5.45 -0.38 -9.51
C VAL A 356 -5.33 -0.04 -10.98
N ALA A 357 -6.43 -0.17 -11.70
CA ALA A 357 -6.55 0.31 -13.08
C ALA A 357 -7.94 0.93 -13.27
N ILE A 358 -8.01 2.06 -13.96
CA ILE A 358 -9.24 2.84 -14.11
C ILE A 358 -9.59 3.06 -15.57
N GLY A 359 -10.87 2.88 -15.91
CA GLY A 359 -11.45 3.33 -17.17
C GLY A 359 -12.53 4.39 -16.92
N ALA A 360 -13.22 4.80 -17.98
CA ALA A 360 -14.20 5.90 -17.93
C ALA A 360 -15.29 5.79 -16.84
N SER A 361 -15.71 4.58 -16.49
CA SER A 361 -16.86 4.33 -15.59
C SER A 361 -16.67 3.12 -14.69
N THR A 362 -15.46 2.56 -14.63
CA THR A 362 -15.19 1.36 -13.84
C THR A 362 -13.76 1.38 -13.36
N VAL A 363 -13.58 1.02 -12.10
CA VAL A 363 -12.28 0.79 -11.48
C VAL A 363 -12.12 -0.71 -11.25
N ALA A 364 -10.97 -1.23 -11.64
CA ALA A 364 -10.52 -2.58 -11.34
C ALA A 364 -9.34 -2.50 -10.38
N TYR A 365 -9.22 -3.48 -9.50
CA TYR A 365 -8.13 -3.57 -8.54
C TYR A 365 -7.79 -5.02 -8.28
N VAL A 366 -6.51 -5.26 -8.01
CA VAL A 366 -6.05 -6.52 -7.43
C VAL A 366 -5.84 -6.30 -5.96
N ASP A 367 -6.42 -7.15 -5.14
CA ASP A 367 -6.21 -7.18 -3.71
C ASP A 367 -6.04 -8.61 -3.21
N ASN A 368 -5.78 -8.79 -1.92
CA ASN A 368 -5.64 -10.10 -1.29
C ASN A 368 -6.96 -10.61 -0.67
N GLN A 369 -8.13 -10.28 -1.23
CA GLN A 369 -9.38 -10.88 -0.77
C GLN A 369 -9.33 -12.39 -1.03
N GLY A 370 -9.29 -13.21 0.01
CA GLY A 370 -9.17 -14.67 -0.10
C GLY A 370 -9.48 -15.36 1.21
N GLN A 371 -9.64 -16.69 1.19
CA GLN A 371 -10.01 -17.45 2.39
C GLN A 371 -8.97 -17.27 3.51
N VAL A 372 -9.50 -17.04 4.71
CA VAL A 372 -8.74 -16.97 5.97
C VAL A 372 -8.05 -18.32 6.16
N GLY A 373 -6.72 -18.36 6.20
CA GLY A 373 -5.92 -19.55 6.55
C GLY A 373 -5.08 -20.17 5.44
N GLU A 374 -5.18 -19.70 4.19
CA GLU A 374 -4.23 -20.08 3.11
C GLU A 374 -3.35 -18.89 2.72
N ALA A 375 -2.21 -19.16 2.06
CA ALA A 375 -1.34 -18.11 1.51
C ALA A 375 -2.19 -17.07 0.74
N PRO A 376 -1.93 -15.76 0.90
CA PRO A 376 -2.81 -14.70 0.43
C PRO A 376 -3.07 -14.86 -1.08
N ARG A 377 -4.27 -15.34 -1.43
CA ARG A 377 -4.70 -15.41 -2.83
C ARG A 377 -4.99 -13.99 -3.30
N LEU A 378 -4.41 -13.61 -4.43
CA LEU A 378 -4.75 -12.35 -5.07
C LEU A 378 -6.03 -12.51 -5.88
N THR A 379 -6.92 -11.54 -5.77
CA THR A 379 -8.16 -11.48 -6.52
C THR A 379 -8.25 -10.22 -7.33
N LEU A 380 -8.70 -10.37 -8.57
CA LEU A 380 -9.14 -9.27 -9.40
C LEU A 380 -10.61 -8.97 -9.09
N SER A 381 -10.86 -7.75 -8.62
CA SER A 381 -12.19 -7.22 -8.35
C SER A 381 -12.44 -5.95 -9.16
N ARG A 382 -13.71 -5.63 -9.39
CA ARG A 382 -14.11 -4.39 -10.09
C ARG A 382 -15.39 -3.77 -9.53
N ARG A 383 -15.52 -2.47 -9.72
CA ARG A 383 -16.73 -1.68 -9.39
C ARG A 383 -17.01 -0.68 -10.50
N THR A 384 -18.25 -0.62 -10.97
CA THR A 384 -18.70 0.49 -11.82
C THR A 384 -18.91 1.72 -10.95
N PHE A 385 -18.63 2.90 -11.49
CA PHE A 385 -18.84 4.17 -10.81
C PHE A 385 -19.54 5.18 -11.71
N THR A 386 -20.22 6.14 -11.09
CA THR A 386 -20.73 7.34 -11.76
C THR A 386 -20.13 8.58 -11.10
N LYS A 387 -19.73 9.55 -11.93
CA LYS A 387 -19.21 10.86 -11.49
C LYS A 387 -20.35 11.88 -11.54
N SER A 388 -20.57 12.60 -10.45
CA SER A 388 -21.49 13.75 -10.40
C SER A 388 -20.78 14.93 -9.74
N GLY A 389 -20.31 15.87 -10.55
CA GLY A 389 -19.44 16.96 -10.08
C GLY A 389 -18.14 16.42 -9.49
N THR A 390 -17.90 16.70 -8.21
CA THR A 390 -16.73 16.23 -7.45
C THR A 390 -16.98 14.95 -6.65
N ALA A 391 -18.15 14.31 -6.79
CA ALA A 391 -18.49 13.09 -6.06
C ALA A 391 -18.53 11.86 -6.98
N PHE A 392 -18.18 10.71 -6.42
CA PHE A 392 -18.40 9.41 -7.03
C PHE A 392 -19.46 8.60 -6.28
N SER A 393 -20.26 7.84 -7.02
CA SER A 393 -21.03 6.73 -6.46
C SER A 393 -20.51 5.41 -7.01
N LEU A 394 -20.40 4.39 -6.16
CA LEU A 394 -19.86 3.07 -6.51
C LEU A 394 -20.97 2.02 -6.48
N ALA A 395 -21.07 1.19 -7.52
CA ALA A 395 -21.93 0.00 -7.51
C ALA A 395 -21.33 -1.11 -6.63
N ALA A 396 -22.03 -2.24 -6.52
CA ALA A 396 -21.52 -3.41 -5.81
C ALA A 396 -20.20 -3.91 -6.40
N GLN A 397 -19.34 -4.45 -5.53
CA GLN A 397 -18.13 -5.15 -5.95
C GLN A 397 -18.49 -6.45 -6.69
N LYS A 398 -17.78 -6.71 -7.78
CA LYS A 398 -17.78 -7.99 -8.47
C LYS A 398 -16.35 -8.55 -8.51
N THR A 399 -16.12 -9.68 -7.86
CA THR A 399 -14.89 -10.48 -8.02
C THR A 399 -14.92 -11.16 -9.38
N VAL A 400 -13.81 -11.10 -10.10
CA VAL A 400 -13.70 -11.44 -11.53
C VAL A 400 -12.86 -12.70 -11.75
N ALA A 401 -11.73 -12.81 -11.05
CA ALA A 401 -10.80 -13.92 -11.16
C ALA A 401 -9.85 -13.98 -9.96
N GLU A 402 -9.31 -15.17 -9.68
CA GLU A 402 -8.04 -15.30 -8.93
C GLU A 402 -6.88 -14.95 -9.88
N VAL A 403 -5.88 -14.23 -9.37
CA VAL A 403 -4.73 -13.76 -10.16
C VAL A 403 -3.41 -14.22 -9.54
N GLY A 404 -2.43 -14.50 -10.38
CA GLY A 404 -1.06 -14.87 -9.96
C GLY A 404 -0.12 -13.67 -9.94
N ASP A 405 -0.63 -12.51 -10.37
CA ASP A 405 0.12 -11.28 -10.53
C ASP A 405 -0.76 -10.09 -10.14
N SER A 406 -0.17 -9.05 -9.57
CA SER A 406 -0.89 -7.83 -9.25
C SER A 406 -1.16 -6.94 -10.46
N ARG A 407 -0.44 -7.10 -11.57
CA ARG A 407 -0.55 -6.23 -12.74
C ARG A 407 -1.88 -6.37 -13.43
N ILE A 408 -2.50 -5.21 -13.61
CA ILE A 408 -3.74 -5.04 -14.35
C ILE A 408 -3.64 -3.81 -15.24
N ALA A 409 -4.38 -3.83 -16.34
CA ALA A 409 -4.60 -2.68 -17.18
C ALA A 409 -6.07 -2.64 -17.59
N ARG A 410 -6.63 -1.45 -17.71
CA ARG A 410 -8.02 -1.26 -18.07
C ARG A 410 -8.16 -0.18 -19.13
N ASP A 411 -9.02 -0.43 -20.10
CA ASP A 411 -9.48 0.57 -21.06
C ASP A 411 -10.89 0.24 -21.52
N GLY A 412 -11.75 1.26 -21.55
CA GLY A 412 -13.18 1.10 -21.79
C GLY A 412 -13.81 0.02 -20.89
N ARG A 413 -14.32 -1.05 -21.53
CA ARG A 413 -15.01 -2.18 -20.87
C ARG A 413 -14.12 -3.39 -20.61
N ARG A 414 -12.82 -3.29 -20.83
CA ARG A 414 -11.89 -4.43 -20.85
C ARG A 414 -10.83 -4.30 -19.78
N THR A 415 -10.54 -5.39 -19.09
CA THR A 415 -9.45 -5.49 -18.12
C THR A 415 -8.52 -6.62 -18.55
N ALA A 416 -7.24 -6.30 -18.73
CA ALA A 416 -6.19 -7.28 -18.90
C ALA A 416 -5.61 -7.65 -17.52
N TYR A 417 -5.32 -8.93 -17.31
CA TYR A 417 -4.75 -9.46 -16.06
C TYR A 417 -3.99 -10.76 -16.32
N VAL A 418 -3.13 -11.15 -15.39
CA VAL A 418 -2.45 -12.46 -15.40
C VAL A 418 -3.12 -13.34 -14.35
N ASP A 419 -3.60 -14.52 -14.73
CA ASP A 419 -4.24 -15.44 -13.79
C ASP A 419 -3.23 -16.17 -12.90
N LYS A 420 -3.71 -17.02 -11.98
CA LYS A 420 -2.84 -17.80 -11.09
C LYS A 420 -1.94 -18.83 -11.80
N GLY A 421 -2.28 -19.20 -13.04
CA GLY A 421 -1.48 -20.10 -13.87
C GLY A 421 -0.41 -19.38 -14.68
N GLY A 422 -0.36 -18.04 -14.64
CA GLY A 422 0.55 -17.24 -15.47
C GLY A 422 0.00 -16.91 -16.86
N ASP A 423 -1.24 -17.32 -17.17
CA ASP A 423 -1.90 -16.99 -18.44
C ASP A 423 -2.31 -15.52 -18.45
N LEU A 424 -2.11 -14.86 -19.59
CA LEU A 424 -2.58 -13.50 -19.80
C LEU A 424 -3.99 -13.52 -20.38
N TRP A 425 -4.91 -12.86 -19.69
CA TRP A 425 -6.32 -12.81 -20.06
C TRP A 425 -6.80 -11.38 -20.28
N LEU A 426 -7.73 -11.24 -21.22
CA LEU A 426 -8.61 -10.09 -21.35
C LEU A 426 -10.00 -10.48 -20.89
N ILE A 427 -10.61 -9.70 -20.00
CA ILE A 427 -12.01 -9.88 -19.61
C ILE A 427 -12.80 -8.60 -19.84
N THR A 428 -13.98 -8.75 -20.45
CA THR A 428 -14.94 -7.66 -20.64
C THR A 428 -15.89 -7.50 -19.45
N ASP A 429 -16.61 -6.38 -19.40
CA ASP A 429 -17.59 -6.10 -18.34
C ASP A 429 -18.79 -7.07 -18.31
N ASP A 430 -19.11 -7.71 -19.44
CA ASP A 430 -20.11 -8.79 -19.49
C ASP A 430 -19.53 -10.17 -19.09
N GLY A 431 -18.22 -10.26 -18.84
CA GLY A 431 -17.55 -11.46 -18.34
C GLY A 431 -16.93 -12.36 -19.40
N VAL A 432 -17.00 -11.98 -20.69
CA VAL A 432 -16.33 -12.72 -21.76
C VAL A 432 -14.82 -12.67 -21.55
N LYS A 433 -14.19 -13.85 -21.48
CA LYS A 433 -12.74 -14.02 -21.32
C LYS A 433 -12.11 -14.37 -22.66
N THR A 434 -11.03 -13.69 -23.01
CA THR A 434 -10.17 -14.00 -24.16
C THR A 434 -8.76 -14.26 -23.65
N ARG A 435 -8.25 -15.47 -23.87
CA ARG A 435 -6.86 -15.78 -23.56
C ARG A 435 -5.96 -15.13 -24.59
N MET A 436 -5.04 -14.31 -24.13
CA MET A 436 -4.13 -13.54 -24.99
C MET A 436 -2.76 -14.21 -25.11
N PHE A 437 -2.33 -14.88 -24.05
CA PHE A 437 -1.08 -15.63 -24.01
C PHE A 437 -1.23 -16.82 -23.05
N ASP A 438 -0.62 -17.93 -23.43
CA ASP A 438 -0.59 -19.19 -22.69
C ASP A 438 0.77 -19.31 -21.99
N GLY A 439 0.75 -19.27 -20.66
CA GLY A 439 1.89 -19.20 -19.75
C GLY A 439 2.60 -20.53 -19.52
N GLN A 440 2.67 -21.41 -20.52
CA GLN A 440 3.46 -22.67 -20.45
C GLN A 440 4.80 -22.45 -19.74
N ALA A 441 5.21 -23.41 -18.89
CA ALA A 441 6.19 -23.31 -17.78
C ALA A 441 7.61 -22.77 -18.08
N LYS A 442 7.92 -22.27 -19.28
CA LYS A 442 9.24 -21.73 -19.66
C LYS A 442 9.18 -20.35 -20.33
N VAL A 443 8.00 -19.73 -20.44
CA VAL A 443 7.82 -18.36 -20.92
C VAL A 443 6.78 -17.68 -20.05
N ALA A 444 7.13 -16.56 -19.43
CA ALA A 444 6.20 -15.86 -18.54
C ALA A 444 6.06 -14.37 -18.89
N VAL A 445 4.97 -13.81 -18.38
CA VAL A 445 4.82 -12.37 -18.22
C VAL A 445 5.66 -11.97 -17.01
N VAL A 446 6.85 -11.39 -17.23
CA VAL A 446 7.87 -11.19 -16.17
C VAL A 446 7.38 -10.24 -15.09
N GLN A 447 7.43 -10.63 -13.82
CA GLN A 447 6.79 -9.89 -12.70
C GLN A 447 7.67 -8.82 -12.05
N ARG A 448 9.00 -8.98 -12.05
CA ARG A 448 9.89 -8.32 -11.06
C ARG A 448 10.04 -6.82 -11.19
N LEU A 449 9.76 -6.27 -12.34
CA LEU A 449 10.06 -4.87 -12.61
C LEU A 449 8.73 -4.13 -12.66
N ASN A 450 8.42 -3.39 -11.59
CA ASN A 450 7.25 -2.51 -11.50
C ASN A 450 7.19 -1.48 -12.67
N SER A 451 8.31 -1.30 -13.38
CA SER A 451 8.47 -0.48 -14.58
C SER A 451 8.04 -1.15 -15.89
N LEU A 452 7.72 -2.45 -15.90
CA LEU A 452 7.39 -3.15 -17.15
C LEU A 452 6.07 -2.64 -17.72
N PRO A 453 5.99 -2.42 -19.04
CA PRO A 453 4.75 -2.04 -19.68
C PRO A 453 3.70 -3.14 -19.50
N PHE A 454 2.55 -2.74 -18.97
CA PHE A 454 1.32 -3.50 -18.92
C PHE A 454 0.20 -2.51 -19.19
N ARG A 455 -0.12 -2.29 -20.48
CA ARG A 455 -0.97 -1.18 -20.92
C ARG A 455 -1.99 -1.63 -21.96
N LEU A 456 -3.25 -1.37 -21.68
CA LEU A 456 -4.36 -1.60 -22.60
C LEU A 456 -4.80 -0.24 -23.16
N SER A 457 -4.91 -0.13 -24.47
CA SER A 457 -5.47 1.07 -25.10
C SER A 457 -6.07 0.76 -26.46
N GLY A 458 -7.31 1.16 -26.66
CA GLY A 458 -8.08 0.86 -27.86
C GLY A 458 -8.11 -0.64 -28.11
N SER A 459 -7.71 -1.06 -29.30
CA SER A 459 -7.67 -2.47 -29.70
C SER A 459 -6.34 -3.18 -29.39
N ARG A 460 -5.47 -2.58 -28.58
CA ARG A 460 -4.09 -3.05 -28.42
C ARG A 460 -3.72 -3.18 -26.95
N PHE A 461 -2.87 -4.18 -26.68
CA PHE A 461 -2.31 -4.41 -25.37
C PHE A 461 -0.79 -4.60 -25.45
N LEU A 462 -0.07 -3.77 -24.71
CA LEU A 462 1.38 -3.79 -24.59
C LEU A 462 1.79 -4.57 -23.34
N TRP A 463 2.68 -5.54 -23.51
CA TRP A 463 3.19 -6.38 -22.42
C TRP A 463 4.62 -6.83 -22.68
N VAL A 464 5.25 -7.49 -21.69
CA VAL A 464 6.61 -8.02 -21.81
C VAL A 464 6.62 -9.52 -21.66
N LYS A 465 7.26 -10.18 -22.62
CA LYS A 465 7.59 -11.60 -22.59
C LYS A 465 9.02 -11.76 -22.10
N GLY A 466 9.25 -12.69 -21.17
CA GLY A 466 10.60 -13.13 -20.80
C GLY A 466 10.77 -14.62 -20.97
N LEU A 467 11.99 -15.03 -21.31
CA LEU A 467 12.37 -16.43 -21.35
C LEU A 467 12.90 -16.83 -19.98
N TYR A 468 12.35 -17.91 -19.41
CA TYR A 468 12.84 -18.44 -18.16
C TYR A 468 14.29 -18.93 -18.32
N THR A 469 15.19 -18.49 -17.44
CA THR A 469 16.62 -18.86 -17.48
C THR A 469 17.09 -19.63 -16.25
N GLY A 470 16.28 -19.72 -15.20
CA GLY A 470 16.63 -20.47 -14.00
C GLY A 470 15.86 -20.01 -12.77
N VAL A 471 16.27 -20.53 -11.62
CA VAL A 471 15.87 -20.03 -10.31
C VAL A 471 17.10 -19.41 -9.67
N ASN A 472 16.96 -18.21 -9.12
CA ASN A 472 17.96 -17.64 -8.24
C ASN A 472 17.41 -17.72 -6.81
N CYS A 473 18.22 -18.22 -5.88
CA CYS A 473 17.84 -18.45 -4.49
C CYS A 473 18.79 -17.67 -3.59
N ASP A 474 18.23 -16.83 -2.73
CA ASP A 474 18.89 -16.26 -1.56
C ASP A 474 18.48 -17.12 -0.34
N PRO A 475 19.22 -17.17 0.79
CA PRO A 475 18.91 -18.05 1.90
C PRO A 475 17.45 -17.95 2.34
N GLY A 476 16.65 -18.99 2.04
CA GLY A 476 15.24 -19.10 2.39
C GLY A 476 14.22 -18.62 1.35
N ILE A 477 14.63 -17.99 0.23
CA ILE A 477 13.70 -17.51 -0.81
C ILE A 477 14.26 -17.79 -2.21
N CYS A 478 13.55 -18.60 -2.98
CA CYS A 478 13.85 -18.90 -4.37
C CYS A 478 12.89 -18.18 -5.31
N TRP A 479 13.40 -17.76 -6.47
CA TRP A 479 12.63 -16.98 -7.41
C TRP A 479 13.02 -17.25 -8.86
N ASP A 480 12.06 -17.19 -9.78
CA ASP A 480 12.32 -17.45 -11.21
C ASP A 480 13.04 -16.28 -11.88
N THR A 481 14.18 -16.55 -12.51
CA THR A 481 14.90 -15.57 -13.33
C THR A 481 14.45 -15.65 -14.77
N TYR A 482 14.26 -14.47 -15.36
CA TYR A 482 13.87 -14.31 -16.75
C TYR A 482 14.86 -13.41 -17.46
N ASP A 483 15.19 -13.78 -18.68
CA ASP A 483 16.08 -13.03 -19.56
C ASP A 483 15.48 -12.91 -20.96
N ASN A 484 16.21 -12.30 -21.90
CA ASN A 484 15.74 -12.07 -23.26
C ASN A 484 14.35 -11.42 -23.27
N LEU A 485 14.22 -10.32 -22.51
CA LEU A 485 12.97 -9.60 -22.40
C LEU A 485 12.59 -9.00 -23.76
N ARG A 486 11.34 -9.22 -24.17
CA ARG A 486 10.82 -8.83 -25.48
C ARG A 486 9.53 -8.05 -25.29
N LEU A 487 9.42 -6.92 -25.98
CA LEU A 487 8.24 -6.08 -25.94
C LEU A 487 7.19 -6.68 -26.90
N MET A 488 6.01 -6.98 -26.38
CA MET A 488 4.95 -7.67 -27.11
C MET A 488 3.72 -6.76 -27.27
N LEU A 489 3.07 -6.86 -28.43
CA LEU A 489 1.84 -6.15 -28.74
C LEU A 489 0.76 -7.13 -29.17
N PHE A 490 -0.27 -7.30 -28.36
CA PHE A 490 -1.45 -8.07 -28.73
C PHE A 490 -2.48 -7.16 -29.41
N ASP A 491 -3.01 -7.58 -30.57
CA ASP A 491 -4.14 -6.93 -31.23
C ASP A 491 -5.43 -7.70 -30.96
N VAL A 492 -6.33 -7.07 -30.21
CA VAL A 492 -7.61 -7.66 -29.76
C VAL A 492 -8.51 -8.05 -30.94
N ARG A 493 -8.34 -7.44 -32.12
CA ARG A 493 -9.18 -7.71 -33.29
C ARG A 493 -8.78 -8.98 -34.00
N THR A 494 -7.48 -9.27 -34.04
CA THR A 494 -6.91 -10.38 -34.81
C THR A 494 -6.50 -11.55 -33.91
N GLY A 495 -6.37 -11.32 -32.60
CA GLY A 495 -5.81 -12.31 -31.67
C GLY A 495 -4.30 -12.50 -31.83
N LEU A 496 -3.62 -11.67 -32.63
CA LEU A 496 -2.21 -11.82 -32.92
C LEU A 496 -1.34 -11.12 -31.88
N ASN A 497 -0.29 -11.81 -31.42
CA ASN A 497 0.81 -11.21 -30.66
C ASN A 497 1.96 -10.86 -31.62
N THR A 498 2.32 -9.59 -31.67
CA THR A 498 3.45 -9.08 -32.46
C THR A 498 4.64 -8.82 -31.54
N ASP A 499 5.80 -9.35 -31.90
CA ASP A 499 7.06 -9.04 -31.24
C ASP A 499 7.60 -7.69 -31.75
N LEU A 500 7.77 -6.73 -30.85
CA LEU A 500 8.28 -5.40 -31.17
C LEU A 500 9.79 -5.29 -31.01
N GLY A 501 10.46 -6.36 -30.57
CA GLY A 501 11.91 -6.45 -30.42
C GLY A 501 12.37 -6.60 -28.96
N ALA A 502 13.69 -6.61 -28.79
CA ALA A 502 14.34 -6.69 -27.49
C ALA A 502 13.95 -5.48 -26.61
N PHE A 503 13.77 -5.75 -25.33
CA PHE A 503 13.37 -4.78 -24.33
C PHE A 503 14.38 -4.77 -23.19
N ALA A 504 14.96 -3.60 -22.92
CA ALA A 504 15.78 -3.43 -21.73
C ALA A 504 14.83 -3.29 -20.54
N GLY A 505 14.83 -4.29 -19.63
CA GLY A 505 13.83 -4.43 -18.56
C GLY A 505 13.68 -3.21 -17.64
N ASP A 506 14.72 -2.38 -17.56
CA ASP A 506 14.77 -1.15 -16.76
C ASP A 506 14.21 0.09 -17.49
N ARG A 507 13.77 -0.04 -18.75
CA ARG A 507 13.33 1.09 -19.58
C ARG A 507 11.82 1.15 -19.68
N PRO A 508 11.16 2.25 -19.31
CA PRO A 508 9.71 2.32 -19.37
C PRO A 508 9.23 2.41 -20.83
N ALA A 509 8.05 1.83 -21.07
CA ALA A 509 7.29 1.99 -22.31
C ALA A 509 5.80 2.15 -21.98
N ALA A 510 5.07 2.80 -22.87
CA ALA A 510 3.64 3.02 -22.73
C ALA A 510 2.92 3.04 -24.08
N LEU A 511 1.61 2.87 -24.03
CA LEU A 511 0.74 2.72 -25.21
C LEU A 511 -0.50 3.58 -25.03
N TRP A 512 -0.85 4.36 -26.05
CA TRP A 512 -2.15 5.01 -26.17
C TRP A 512 -2.61 5.06 -27.62
N GLY A 513 -3.75 4.42 -27.90
CA GLY A 513 -4.27 4.21 -29.25
C GLY A 513 -3.27 3.48 -30.17
N SER A 514 -2.75 4.18 -31.18
CA SER A 514 -1.68 3.67 -32.07
C SER A 514 -0.30 4.23 -31.74
N TYR A 515 -0.15 5.01 -30.67
CA TYR A 515 1.16 5.53 -30.27
C TYR A 515 1.80 4.65 -29.21
N LEU A 516 2.96 4.09 -29.57
CA LEU A 516 3.89 3.46 -28.65
C LEU A 516 4.97 4.47 -28.28
N VAL A 517 5.22 4.66 -27.00
CA VAL A 517 6.41 5.37 -26.51
C VAL A 517 7.31 4.44 -25.75
N TYR A 518 8.62 4.59 -25.93
CA TYR A 518 9.61 3.78 -25.23
C TYR A 518 10.90 4.58 -25.02
N ALA A 519 11.59 4.27 -23.92
CA ALA A 519 12.96 4.70 -23.70
C ALA A 519 13.94 3.64 -24.23
N ASP A 520 15.02 4.06 -24.91
CA ASP A 520 16.10 3.15 -25.29
C ASP A 520 17.14 2.98 -24.16
N SER A 521 18.14 2.13 -24.38
CA SER A 521 19.24 1.90 -23.43
C SER A 521 20.10 3.15 -23.19
N SER A 522 20.01 4.16 -24.05
CA SER A 522 20.69 5.46 -23.96
C SER A 522 19.80 6.57 -23.40
N ASN A 523 18.64 6.24 -22.82
CA ASN A 523 17.66 7.19 -22.26
C ASN A 523 17.08 8.20 -23.28
N ARG A 524 17.14 7.89 -24.58
CA ARG A 524 16.36 8.61 -25.59
C ARG A 524 14.92 8.15 -25.50
N ILE A 525 13.98 9.08 -25.70
CA ILE A 525 12.56 8.75 -25.75
C ILE A 525 12.11 8.82 -27.20
N TYR A 526 11.50 7.75 -27.68
CA TYR A 526 10.90 7.66 -29.00
C TYR A 526 9.39 7.51 -28.89
N ARG A 527 8.68 8.06 -29.88
CA ARG A 527 7.28 7.77 -30.15
C ARG A 527 7.17 7.13 -31.52
N LYS A 528 6.65 5.91 -31.58
CA LYS A 528 6.32 5.18 -32.79
C LYS A 528 4.82 5.19 -33.02
N ASP A 529 4.40 5.58 -34.21
CA ASP A 529 3.04 5.37 -34.68
C ASP A 529 2.94 3.96 -35.29
N LEU A 530 2.20 3.09 -34.62
CA LEU A 530 2.02 1.69 -35.01
C LEU A 530 1.17 1.53 -36.27
N SER A 531 0.46 2.57 -36.71
CA SER A 531 -0.35 2.53 -37.94
C SER A 531 0.46 2.89 -39.20
N SER A 532 1.39 3.82 -39.08
CA SER A 532 2.23 4.29 -40.19
C SER A 532 3.67 3.77 -40.15
N GLY A 533 4.12 3.26 -39.00
CA GLY A 533 5.51 2.90 -38.74
C GLY A 533 6.41 4.10 -38.42
N ALA A 534 5.90 5.33 -38.52
CA ALA A 534 6.68 6.55 -38.31
C ALA A 534 7.24 6.61 -36.88
N VAL A 535 8.53 6.92 -36.75
CA VAL A 535 9.21 7.08 -35.46
C VAL A 535 9.69 8.51 -35.32
N VAL A 536 9.37 9.14 -34.20
CA VAL A 536 9.82 10.49 -33.85
C VAL A 536 10.57 10.44 -32.54
N GLN A 537 11.77 11.02 -32.51
CA GLN A 537 12.50 11.22 -31.28
C GLN A 537 11.87 12.38 -30.48
N VAL A 538 11.40 12.07 -29.28
CA VAL A 538 10.74 13.01 -28.37
C VAL A 538 11.77 13.75 -27.53
N LYS A 539 12.77 13.02 -27.03
CA LYS A 539 13.84 13.50 -26.15
C LYS A 539 15.22 13.05 -26.67
N GLY A 540 16.19 13.96 -26.60
CA GLY A 540 17.61 13.73 -26.90
C GLY A 540 18.27 12.61 -26.07
N VAL A 541 19.50 12.23 -26.45
CA VAL A 541 20.39 11.45 -25.56
C VAL A 541 20.53 12.23 -24.26
N GLY A 542 20.62 11.53 -23.13
CA GLY A 542 21.15 12.18 -21.95
C GLY A 542 21.02 11.34 -20.69
N THR A 543 22.01 11.51 -19.83
CA THR A 543 21.85 11.42 -18.38
C THR A 543 20.89 12.53 -17.99
N PRO A 544 19.66 12.21 -17.57
CA PRO A 544 19.38 11.23 -16.52
C PRO A 544 18.53 10.02 -16.94
N ARG A 545 18.57 8.93 -16.15
CA ARG A 545 17.83 7.68 -16.40
C ARG A 545 16.33 7.93 -16.51
N VAL A 546 15.66 7.49 -17.57
CA VAL A 546 14.18 7.57 -17.64
C VAL A 546 13.57 6.51 -16.73
N VAL A 547 12.83 6.92 -15.72
CA VAL A 547 12.21 6.04 -14.70
C VAL A 547 10.70 5.92 -14.86
N GLY A 548 10.06 6.90 -15.50
CA GLY A 548 8.64 6.87 -15.84
C GLY A 548 8.41 7.39 -17.26
N LEU A 549 7.46 6.82 -17.98
CA LEU A 549 7.07 7.23 -19.32
C LEU A 549 5.59 6.95 -19.53
N ASP A 550 4.89 7.89 -20.14
CA ASP A 550 3.51 7.69 -20.57
C ASP A 550 3.17 8.51 -21.82
N VAL A 551 2.04 8.20 -22.45
CA VAL A 551 1.56 8.91 -23.65
C VAL A 551 0.05 9.07 -23.62
N ASN A 552 -0.44 10.24 -24.02
CA ASN A 552 -1.86 10.49 -24.24
C ASN A 552 -2.04 11.43 -25.44
N GLY A 553 -2.59 10.92 -26.54
CA GLY A 553 -2.73 11.69 -27.77
C GLY A 553 -1.38 12.16 -28.32
N SER A 554 -1.27 13.47 -28.50
CA SER A 554 -0.05 14.14 -28.95
C SER A 554 0.92 14.45 -27.80
N ILE A 555 0.60 14.07 -26.56
CA ILE A 555 1.39 14.41 -25.38
C ILE A 555 2.22 13.19 -24.98
N VAL A 556 3.53 13.37 -24.86
CA VAL A 556 4.44 12.39 -24.26
C VAL A 556 5.00 12.98 -22.99
N GLY A 557 4.90 12.25 -21.89
CA GLY A 557 5.36 12.66 -20.56
C GLY A 557 6.38 11.68 -20.04
N TRP A 558 7.32 12.15 -19.22
CA TRP A 558 8.36 11.32 -18.63
C TRP A 558 8.77 11.80 -17.25
N ALA A 559 9.40 10.90 -16.50
CA ALA A 559 10.20 11.20 -15.31
C ALA A 559 11.63 10.70 -15.54
N THR A 560 12.60 11.52 -15.14
CA THR A 560 14.04 11.23 -15.26
C THR A 560 14.70 11.35 -13.90
N CYS A 561 15.64 10.44 -13.63
CA CYS A 561 16.36 10.38 -12.37
C CYS A 561 17.69 11.13 -12.41
N THR A 562 17.73 12.31 -11.81
CA THR A 562 18.88 13.23 -11.86
C THR A 562 19.96 12.93 -10.82
N GLY A 563 19.64 12.16 -9.79
CA GLY A 563 20.60 11.76 -8.76
C GLY A 563 20.04 10.63 -7.90
N ASN A 564 20.92 9.72 -7.51
CA ASN A 564 20.56 8.61 -6.65
C ASN A 564 20.84 8.94 -5.17
N ASP A 565 20.16 8.26 -4.26
CA ASP A 565 20.59 8.17 -2.87
C ASP A 565 21.73 7.14 -2.70
N ASN A 566 22.15 6.93 -1.45
CA ASN A 566 23.20 5.97 -1.08
C ASN A 566 22.84 4.50 -1.40
N TYR A 567 21.57 4.21 -1.68
CA TYR A 567 21.07 2.88 -2.02
C TYR A 567 20.83 2.71 -3.53
N GLY A 568 21.16 3.72 -4.35
CA GLY A 568 20.94 3.68 -5.79
C GLY A 568 19.50 3.95 -6.22
N ASN A 569 18.59 4.28 -5.30
CA ASN A 569 17.23 4.70 -5.65
C ASN A 569 17.23 6.13 -6.13
N CYS A 570 16.20 6.49 -6.89
CA CYS A 570 16.11 7.84 -7.42
C CYS A 570 15.76 8.85 -6.33
N ALA A 571 16.71 9.66 -5.88
CA ALA A 571 16.46 10.68 -4.86
C ALA A 571 15.96 12.00 -5.47
N THR A 572 16.67 12.47 -6.49
CA THR A 572 16.28 13.68 -7.23
C THR A 572 15.80 13.30 -8.62
N SER A 573 14.71 13.94 -9.05
CA SER A 573 14.10 13.64 -10.35
C SER A 573 13.63 14.89 -11.07
N LYS A 574 13.38 14.77 -12.37
CA LYS A 574 12.64 15.77 -13.16
C LYS A 574 11.47 15.09 -13.83
N ILE A 575 10.33 15.74 -13.80
CA ILE A 575 9.17 15.38 -14.62
C ILE A 575 9.08 16.34 -15.80
N GLY A 576 8.66 15.84 -16.95
CA GLY A 576 8.53 16.65 -18.15
C GLY A 576 7.48 16.11 -19.09
N TYR A 577 7.02 16.98 -19.99
CA TYR A 577 6.18 16.58 -21.11
C TYR A 577 6.48 17.39 -22.36
N ARG A 578 6.07 16.84 -23.50
CA ARG A 578 6.14 17.48 -24.81
C ARG A 578 4.84 17.24 -25.57
N ILE A 579 4.31 18.32 -26.16
CA ILE A 579 3.20 18.23 -27.12
C ILE A 579 3.82 18.15 -28.52
N MET A 580 3.53 17.06 -29.22
CA MET A 580 4.18 16.72 -30.49
C MET A 580 3.77 17.61 -31.67
N THR A 581 2.86 18.57 -31.48
CA THR A 581 2.43 19.56 -32.48
C THR A 581 3.30 20.82 -32.50
N GLY A 582 4.52 20.76 -31.96
CA GLY A 582 5.51 21.84 -32.08
C GLY A 582 5.81 22.61 -30.78
N SER A 583 5.25 22.21 -29.64
CA SER A 583 5.61 22.84 -28.36
C SER A 583 7.02 22.47 -27.91
N ALA A 584 7.68 23.41 -27.23
CA ALA A 584 8.90 23.13 -26.49
C ALA A 584 8.64 22.10 -25.38
N VAL A 585 9.70 21.43 -24.97
CA VAL A 585 9.70 20.58 -23.79
C VAL A 585 9.44 21.44 -22.55
N VAL A 586 8.52 21.00 -21.68
CA VAL A 586 8.25 21.63 -20.38
C VAL A 586 8.71 20.66 -19.29
N GLU A 587 9.60 21.13 -18.41
CA GLU A 587 10.14 20.32 -17.31
C GLU A 587 9.99 21.01 -15.96
N ARG A 588 10.00 20.19 -14.91
CA ARG A 588 9.94 20.60 -13.51
C ARG A 588 10.78 19.67 -12.65
N ALA A 589 11.45 20.23 -11.64
CA ALA A 589 12.12 19.46 -10.61
C ALA A 589 11.09 18.71 -9.73
N SER A 590 11.42 17.48 -9.37
CA SER A 590 10.63 16.60 -8.51
C SER A 590 11.56 15.79 -7.60
N GLN A 591 11.01 15.10 -6.61
CA GLN A 591 11.77 14.30 -5.65
C GLN A 591 11.20 12.88 -5.61
N HIS A 592 12.09 11.89 -5.70
CA HIS A 592 11.74 10.48 -5.62
C HIS A 592 10.57 10.02 -6.53
N THR A 593 10.41 10.61 -7.72
CA THR A 593 9.37 10.19 -8.66
C THR A 593 9.76 8.87 -9.32
N GLY A 594 9.02 7.81 -8.99
CA GLY A 594 9.22 6.46 -9.55
C GLY A 594 8.31 6.17 -10.75
N SER A 595 7.19 6.88 -10.89
CA SER A 595 6.19 6.59 -11.91
C SER A 595 5.46 7.84 -12.38
N ILE A 596 4.83 7.75 -13.54
CA ILE A 596 3.91 8.79 -14.04
C ILE A 596 2.68 8.18 -14.73
N ARG A 597 1.60 8.95 -14.80
CA ARG A 597 0.43 8.68 -15.65
C ARG A 597 -0.03 9.95 -16.35
N LEU A 598 -0.47 9.84 -17.61
CA LEU A 598 -0.95 10.95 -18.41
C LEU A 598 -2.43 10.85 -18.76
N THR A 599 -3.13 11.96 -18.54
CA THR A 599 -4.41 12.24 -19.19
C THR A 599 -4.26 13.45 -20.11
N SER A 600 -5.30 13.81 -20.85
CA SER A 600 -5.22 14.96 -21.78
C SER A 600 -4.98 16.29 -21.05
N GLY A 601 -5.29 16.38 -19.75
CA GLY A 601 -5.13 17.60 -18.95
C GLY A 601 -4.11 17.53 -17.81
N TYR A 602 -3.62 16.34 -17.47
CA TYR A 602 -2.78 16.14 -16.28
C TYR A 602 -1.61 15.18 -16.51
N LEU A 603 -0.50 15.46 -15.83
CA LEU A 603 0.58 14.52 -15.53
C LEU A 603 0.53 14.19 -14.04
N PHE A 604 0.17 12.95 -13.73
CA PHE A 604 0.18 12.39 -12.39
C PHE A 604 1.55 11.79 -12.08
N HIS A 605 2.09 12.05 -10.90
CA HIS A 605 3.41 11.57 -10.47
C HIS A 605 3.41 11.34 -8.96
N ASP A 606 4.16 10.36 -8.49
CA ASP A 606 4.48 10.22 -7.08
C ASP A 606 5.69 11.07 -6.69
N THR A 607 5.73 11.48 -5.42
CA THR A 607 6.86 12.19 -4.82
C THR A 607 7.10 11.71 -3.40
N GLN A 608 8.35 11.80 -2.95
CA GLN A 608 8.77 11.52 -1.57
C GLN A 608 9.80 12.58 -1.20
N GLN A 609 9.80 13.08 0.04
CA GLN A 609 10.80 14.07 0.47
C GLN A 609 12.12 13.38 0.83
N THR A 610 12.03 12.33 1.66
CA THR A 610 13.10 11.39 2.00
C THR A 610 12.61 9.96 1.79
N LEU A 611 13.50 8.95 1.86
CA LEU A 611 13.09 7.54 1.75
C LEU A 611 12.17 7.07 2.89
N ASP A 612 12.20 7.76 4.03
CA ASP A 612 11.40 7.42 5.21
C ASP A 612 10.01 8.11 5.20
N ASP A 613 9.84 9.14 4.38
CA ASP A 613 8.57 9.85 4.27
C ASP A 613 7.55 9.06 3.45
N PRO A 614 6.25 9.14 3.76
CA PRO A 614 5.24 8.56 2.88
C PRO A 614 5.26 9.19 1.49
N ARG A 615 5.08 8.38 0.45
CA ARG A 615 4.89 8.90 -0.91
C ARG A 615 3.57 9.66 -1.02
N VAL A 616 3.59 10.72 -1.81
CA VAL A 616 2.42 11.57 -2.11
C VAL A 616 2.18 11.57 -3.61
N LEU A 617 0.98 11.19 -4.01
CA LEU A 617 0.50 11.31 -5.39
C LEU A 617 0.16 12.77 -5.67
N ARG A 618 0.64 13.29 -6.80
CA ARG A 618 0.44 14.66 -7.25
C ARG A 618 -0.10 14.70 -8.67
N ALA A 619 -0.88 15.73 -8.96
CA ALA A 619 -1.40 16.03 -10.29
C ALA A 619 -0.84 17.38 -10.77
N TRP A 620 -0.04 17.35 -11.84
CA TRP A 620 0.43 18.55 -12.53
C TRP A 620 -0.52 18.87 -13.68
N ARG A 621 -1.18 20.04 -13.61
CA ARG A 621 -2.06 20.50 -14.69
C ARG A 621 -1.21 20.93 -15.89
N LEU A 622 -1.43 20.27 -17.03
CA LEU A 622 -0.68 20.55 -18.25
C LEU A 622 -0.97 21.96 -18.75
N GLY A 623 0.06 22.65 -19.22
CA GLY A 623 -0.02 24.04 -19.66
C GLY A 623 0.01 25.08 -18.54
N THR A 624 0.07 24.67 -17.27
CA THR A 624 0.19 25.58 -16.12
C THR A 624 1.34 25.18 -15.19
N SER A 625 1.63 26.02 -14.19
CA SER A 625 2.56 25.70 -13.09
C SER A 625 1.88 25.02 -11.90
N THR A 626 0.57 24.74 -11.99
CA THR A 626 -0.24 24.23 -10.88
C THR A 626 0.05 22.75 -10.64
N VAL A 627 0.51 22.42 -9.43
CA VAL A 627 0.64 21.04 -8.95
C VAL A 627 -0.18 20.89 -7.68
N THR A 628 -1.13 19.96 -7.71
CA THR A 628 -2.02 19.68 -6.59
C THR A 628 -1.61 18.35 -5.97
N ALA A 629 -1.45 18.31 -4.64
CA ALA A 629 -1.34 17.05 -3.92
C ALA A 629 -2.71 16.35 -3.96
N ILE A 630 -2.72 15.10 -4.43
CA ILE A 630 -3.90 14.26 -4.38
C ILE A 630 -3.94 13.63 -3.00
N GLY A 631 -3.01 12.75 -2.66
CA GLY A 631 -3.02 12.15 -1.35
C GLY A 631 -1.83 11.23 -1.13
N PRO A 632 -1.67 10.72 0.08
CA PRO A 632 -0.63 9.75 0.37
C PRO A 632 -0.92 8.44 -0.39
N THR A 633 0.14 7.78 -0.88
CA THR A 633 0.07 6.61 -1.76
C THR A 633 1.14 5.60 -1.41
N ASP A 634 0.84 4.31 -1.54
CA ASP A 634 1.82 3.21 -1.43
C ASP A 634 2.40 2.83 -2.81
N THR A 635 1.87 3.42 -3.90
CA THR A 635 1.99 2.95 -5.29
C THR A 635 1.41 1.53 -5.45
N PRO A 636 0.59 1.24 -6.47
CA PRO A 636 0.46 1.91 -7.76
C PRO A 636 -0.77 2.84 -7.87
N TYR A 637 -0.82 3.57 -8.98
CA TYR A 637 -1.95 4.42 -9.37
C TYR A 637 -2.16 4.40 -10.88
N ASP A 638 -3.38 4.77 -11.27
CA ASP A 638 -3.79 4.88 -12.66
C ASP A 638 -4.75 6.07 -12.82
N ALA A 639 -4.79 6.65 -14.02
CA ALA A 639 -5.59 7.82 -14.28
C ALA A 639 -6.30 7.71 -15.63
N PHE A 640 -7.57 8.10 -15.65
CA PHE A 640 -8.37 8.15 -16.85
C PHE A 640 -9.20 9.43 -16.83
N ASP A 641 -9.01 10.25 -17.86
CA ASP A 641 -9.70 11.53 -18.02
C ASP A 641 -9.54 12.44 -16.79
N GLU A 642 -10.63 12.83 -16.13
CA GLU A 642 -10.64 13.66 -14.91
C GLU A 642 -10.75 12.83 -13.62
N SER A 643 -10.28 11.59 -13.64
CA SER A 643 -10.37 10.66 -12.52
C SER A 643 -9.03 9.97 -12.27
N VAL A 644 -8.68 9.79 -11.00
CA VAL A 644 -7.47 9.07 -10.60
C VAL A 644 -7.81 8.05 -9.52
N ALA A 645 -7.26 6.84 -9.68
CA ALA A 645 -7.33 5.77 -8.70
C ALA A 645 -5.93 5.44 -8.19
N TRP A 646 -5.79 5.16 -6.89
CA TRP A 646 -4.50 4.80 -6.29
C TRP A 646 -4.67 3.88 -5.09
N SER A 647 -3.59 3.22 -4.67
CA SER A 647 -3.53 2.55 -3.36
C SER A 647 -3.05 3.55 -2.30
N GLY A 648 -3.87 3.85 -1.29
CA GLY A 648 -3.46 4.70 -0.17
C GLY A 648 -2.40 4.05 0.71
N LEU A 649 -1.84 4.78 1.69
CA LEU A 649 -0.96 4.17 2.71
C LEU A 649 -1.70 3.13 3.56
N ASP A 650 -3.01 3.27 3.70
CA ASP A 650 -3.84 2.23 4.29
C ASP A 650 -4.01 1.02 3.38
N ARG A 651 -3.31 0.95 2.23
CA ARG A 651 -3.43 -0.04 1.17
C ARG A 651 -4.88 -0.28 0.72
N ILE A 652 -5.75 0.72 0.86
CA ILE A 652 -7.11 0.69 0.32
C ILE A 652 -7.07 1.37 -1.04
N ALA A 653 -7.76 0.79 -2.03
CA ALA A 653 -7.95 1.42 -3.32
C ALA A 653 -8.84 2.65 -3.14
N LYS A 654 -8.37 3.81 -3.58
CA LYS A 654 -9.06 5.10 -3.51
C LYS A 654 -9.33 5.61 -4.91
N LEU A 655 -10.40 6.40 -5.04
CA LEU A 655 -10.82 7.02 -6.30
C LEU A 655 -11.26 8.45 -6.01
N THR A 656 -10.69 9.43 -6.72
CA THR A 656 -11.05 10.84 -6.57
C THR A 656 -11.09 11.56 -7.93
N PRO A 657 -12.00 12.53 -8.12
CA PRO A 657 -11.97 13.35 -9.31
C PRO A 657 -10.86 14.38 -9.17
N VAL A 658 -10.32 14.83 -10.31
CA VAL A 658 -9.50 16.04 -10.38
C VAL A 658 -10.29 17.18 -10.99
N ALA A 659 -9.74 18.40 -10.88
CA ALA A 659 -10.38 19.57 -11.48
C ALA A 659 -10.55 19.41 -12.99
N ALA A 660 -11.64 19.95 -13.51
CA ALA A 660 -12.02 19.75 -14.90
C ALA A 660 -11.03 20.39 -15.89
N PHE A 661 -10.94 19.80 -17.08
CA PHE A 661 -10.17 20.35 -18.19
C PHE A 661 -10.88 20.10 -19.53
N THR A 662 -10.65 20.99 -20.49
CA THR A 662 -11.24 20.84 -21.82
C THR A 662 -10.36 19.95 -22.70
N ALA A 663 -10.88 18.80 -23.12
CA ALA A 663 -10.24 17.99 -24.14
C ALA A 663 -11.27 17.23 -24.97
N ARG A 664 -11.28 17.41 -26.29
CA ARG A 664 -12.22 16.68 -27.17
C ARG A 664 -12.05 15.16 -27.07
N PRO A 665 -13.15 14.38 -27.18
CA PRO A 665 -13.08 12.93 -27.14
C PRO A 665 -12.28 12.37 -28.32
N ARG A 666 -11.56 11.28 -28.09
CA ARG A 666 -10.68 10.64 -29.06
C ARG A 666 -11.10 9.20 -29.31
N TYR A 667 -11.18 8.81 -30.57
CA TYR A 667 -11.34 7.43 -30.98
C TYR A 667 -9.98 6.73 -31.00
N LEU A 668 -9.82 5.69 -30.18
CA LEU A 668 -8.53 5.11 -29.81
C LEU A 668 -8.02 4.01 -30.75
N GLY A 669 -8.57 3.87 -31.96
CA GLY A 669 -8.03 2.91 -32.92
C GLY A 669 -9.04 2.37 -33.90
N ASN A 670 -9.10 1.06 -34.04
CA ASN A 670 -10.02 0.37 -34.95
C ASN A 670 -11.23 -0.19 -34.19
N ALA A 671 -12.31 -0.42 -34.92
CA ALA A 671 -13.52 -1.02 -34.37
C ALA A 671 -13.19 -2.46 -33.95
N LEU A 672 -13.74 -2.87 -32.80
CA LEU A 672 -13.65 -4.21 -32.28
C LEU A 672 -14.89 -4.99 -32.68
N GLY A 673 -14.72 -6.26 -33.06
CA GLY A 673 -15.80 -7.14 -33.52
C GLY A 673 -15.70 -7.45 -35.01
N SER A 674 -16.51 -8.42 -35.45
CA SER A 674 -16.57 -8.87 -36.85
C SER A 674 -16.93 -7.69 -37.78
N ALA A 675 -16.33 -7.66 -38.97
CA ALA A 675 -16.73 -6.76 -40.04
C ALA A 675 -17.76 -7.40 -40.98
N THR A 676 -18.37 -8.51 -40.57
CA THR A 676 -19.34 -9.29 -41.36
C THR A 676 -20.53 -9.68 -40.49
N LEU A 677 -21.73 -9.64 -41.07
CA LEU A 677 -22.96 -10.22 -40.51
C LEU A 677 -23.68 -11.09 -41.54
N THR A 678 -24.45 -12.06 -41.07
CA THR A 678 -25.24 -13.03 -41.85
C THR A 678 -26.68 -13.02 -41.31
N PRO A 679 -27.54 -12.06 -41.70
CA PRO A 679 -28.85 -11.86 -41.08
C PRO A 679 -29.90 -12.86 -41.61
N ASN A 680 -29.68 -14.16 -41.36
CA ASN A 680 -30.50 -15.28 -41.84
C ASN A 680 -31.41 -15.86 -40.76
N GLY A 681 -31.28 -15.42 -39.51
CA GLY A 681 -32.10 -15.86 -38.37
C GLY A 681 -31.63 -17.15 -37.71
N ASP A 682 -30.40 -17.61 -37.98
CA ASP A 682 -29.83 -18.84 -37.38
C ASP A 682 -29.20 -18.62 -35.98
N GLY A 683 -29.21 -17.38 -35.49
CA GLY A 683 -28.65 -16.96 -34.22
C GLY A 683 -27.13 -16.72 -34.24
N LYS A 684 -26.45 -16.92 -35.38
CA LYS A 684 -24.99 -16.77 -35.53
C LYS A 684 -24.67 -15.59 -36.44
N SER A 685 -24.02 -14.58 -35.87
CA SER A 685 -23.62 -13.37 -36.63
C SER A 685 -24.77 -12.67 -37.36
N ASP A 686 -26.03 -12.87 -36.91
CA ASP A 686 -27.21 -12.18 -37.43
C ASP A 686 -27.14 -10.65 -37.26
N GLN A 687 -26.28 -10.18 -36.36
CA GLN A 687 -26.09 -8.78 -36.05
C GLN A 687 -24.61 -8.41 -36.09
N TRP A 688 -24.33 -7.23 -36.63
CA TRP A 688 -23.06 -6.55 -36.48
C TRP A 688 -23.06 -5.74 -35.18
N THR A 689 -22.22 -6.14 -34.22
CA THR A 689 -22.14 -5.53 -32.87
C THR A 689 -20.74 -4.98 -32.58
N PRO A 690 -20.29 -3.92 -33.28
CA PRO A 690 -18.97 -3.36 -33.09
C PRO A 690 -18.85 -2.65 -31.73
N GLU A 691 -17.63 -2.58 -31.22
CA GLU A 691 -17.24 -1.69 -30.12
C GLU A 691 -16.18 -0.70 -30.60
N PHE A 692 -16.39 0.58 -30.28
CA PHE A 692 -15.47 1.67 -30.60
C PHE A 692 -14.89 2.22 -29.29
N ALA A 693 -13.59 2.02 -29.06
CA ALA A 693 -12.93 2.53 -27.87
C ALA A 693 -12.73 4.05 -27.94
N ILE A 694 -13.19 4.77 -26.90
CA ILE A 694 -13.20 6.24 -26.83
C ILE A 694 -12.50 6.70 -25.55
N SER A 695 -11.73 7.77 -25.62
CA SER A 695 -10.98 8.33 -24.49
C SER A 695 -11.83 8.91 -23.35
N LYS A 696 -13.15 9.09 -23.56
CA LYS A 696 -14.11 9.56 -22.55
C LYS A 696 -15.55 9.28 -23.01
N ALA A 697 -16.53 9.61 -22.18
CA ALA A 697 -17.95 9.44 -22.49
C ALA A 697 -18.37 10.24 -23.74
N LEU A 698 -19.40 9.75 -24.44
CA LEU A 698 -20.02 10.41 -25.59
C LEU A 698 -21.53 10.54 -25.35
N PRO A 699 -22.01 11.62 -24.72
CA PRO A 699 -23.43 11.88 -24.52
C PRO A 699 -24.21 11.93 -25.84
N THR A 700 -23.57 12.40 -26.93
CA THR A 700 -24.11 12.25 -28.28
C THR A 700 -23.22 11.31 -29.08
N CYS A 701 -23.83 10.34 -29.76
CA CYS A 701 -23.11 9.42 -30.63
C CYS A 701 -24.06 8.81 -31.65
N LYS A 702 -23.63 8.75 -32.91
CA LYS A 702 -24.36 8.13 -34.02
C LYS A 702 -23.43 7.29 -34.88
N ILE A 703 -23.94 6.14 -35.32
CA ILE A 703 -23.37 5.36 -36.42
C ILE A 703 -24.32 5.46 -37.62
N THR A 704 -23.82 6.00 -38.71
CA THR A 704 -24.55 6.06 -39.99
C THR A 704 -24.01 4.99 -40.93
N ILE A 705 -24.88 4.10 -41.39
CA ILE A 705 -24.56 3.01 -42.32
C ILE A 705 -25.07 3.39 -43.71
N THR A 706 -24.19 3.37 -44.71
CA THR A 706 -24.48 3.78 -46.08
C THR A 706 -24.09 2.72 -47.10
N SER A 707 -24.79 2.75 -48.24
CA SER A 707 -24.42 2.07 -49.48
C SER A 707 -24.17 3.16 -50.52
N GLY A 708 -22.90 3.42 -50.85
CA GLY A 708 -22.54 4.64 -51.57
C GLY A 708 -22.97 5.88 -50.78
N ALA A 709 -23.71 6.78 -51.43
CA ALA A 709 -24.26 7.99 -50.81
C ALA A 709 -25.58 7.76 -50.04
N THR A 710 -26.25 6.60 -50.22
CA THR A 710 -27.56 6.34 -49.63
C THR A 710 -27.41 5.87 -48.19
N VAL A 711 -28.01 6.60 -47.24
CA VAL A 711 -28.15 6.16 -45.84
C VAL A 711 -29.13 5.01 -45.77
N LYS A 712 -28.69 3.89 -45.23
CA LYS A 712 -29.53 2.71 -44.97
C LYS A 712 -30.04 2.70 -43.55
N ARG A 713 -29.19 3.06 -42.58
CA ARG A 713 -29.55 3.06 -41.16
C ARG A 713 -28.75 4.10 -40.41
N THR A 714 -29.36 4.71 -39.41
CA THR A 714 -28.67 5.50 -38.38
C THR A 714 -28.98 4.89 -37.02
N LEU A 715 -27.94 4.64 -36.24
CA LEU A 715 -28.02 3.99 -34.93
C LEU A 715 -27.49 4.96 -33.87
N SER A 716 -28.19 5.05 -32.74
CA SER A 716 -27.66 5.77 -31.57
C SER A 716 -26.61 4.90 -30.88
N CYS A 717 -25.53 5.53 -30.42
CA CYS A 717 -24.45 4.87 -29.69
C CYS A 717 -23.98 5.67 -28.47
N ALA A 718 -24.87 6.52 -27.94
CA ALA A 718 -24.55 7.36 -26.79
C ALA A 718 -24.03 6.47 -25.65
N THR A 719 -22.95 6.91 -25.01
CA THR A 719 -22.25 6.09 -24.02
C THR A 719 -21.75 6.91 -22.85
N THR A 720 -21.96 6.38 -21.66
CA THR A 720 -21.37 6.87 -20.40
C THR A 720 -20.08 6.14 -20.07
N VAL A 721 -19.72 5.12 -20.85
CA VAL A 721 -18.49 4.34 -20.73
C VAL A 721 -17.58 4.69 -21.91
N GLY A 722 -16.26 4.54 -21.76
CA GLY A 722 -15.25 4.86 -22.79
C GLY A 722 -15.27 3.90 -23.99
N ALA A 723 -16.44 3.39 -24.36
CA ALA A 723 -16.67 2.46 -25.45
C ALA A 723 -18.08 2.65 -26.02
N ALA A 724 -18.19 3.10 -27.27
CA ALA A 724 -19.46 3.20 -27.97
C ALA A 724 -19.81 1.86 -28.65
N ARG A 725 -21.08 1.47 -28.63
CA ARG A 725 -21.56 0.21 -29.23
C ARG A 725 -22.86 0.43 -29.99
N VAL A 726 -23.05 -0.35 -31.04
CA VAL A 726 -24.32 -0.46 -31.78
C VAL A 726 -24.61 -1.91 -32.09
N ALA A 727 -25.86 -2.21 -32.46
CA ALA A 727 -26.23 -3.47 -33.07
C ALA A 727 -26.96 -3.19 -34.38
N TRP A 728 -26.52 -3.80 -35.47
CA TRP A 728 -27.18 -3.72 -36.77
C TRP A 728 -27.49 -5.10 -37.32
N ASN A 729 -28.77 -5.40 -37.51
CA ASN A 729 -29.28 -6.67 -38.01
C ASN A 729 -29.39 -6.73 -39.55
N GLY A 730 -28.64 -5.90 -40.27
CA GLY A 730 -28.72 -5.83 -41.73
C GLY A 730 -30.02 -5.23 -42.27
N ARG A 731 -30.80 -4.50 -41.46
CA ARG A 731 -32.05 -3.86 -41.92
C ARG A 731 -31.93 -2.35 -42.08
N ASP A 732 -32.68 -1.80 -43.01
CA ASP A 732 -32.76 -0.35 -43.24
C ASP A 732 -33.69 0.37 -42.24
N SER A 733 -33.96 1.66 -42.46
CA SER A 733 -34.88 2.45 -41.65
C SER A 733 -36.34 1.98 -41.73
N ALA A 734 -36.72 1.33 -42.81
CA ALA A 734 -38.06 0.78 -43.03
C ALA A 734 -38.21 -0.68 -42.55
N GLY A 735 -37.16 -1.25 -41.94
CA GLY A 735 -37.16 -2.62 -41.42
C GLY A 735 -36.94 -3.69 -42.48
N ARG A 736 -36.59 -3.33 -43.72
CA ARG A 736 -36.29 -4.29 -44.80
C ARG A 736 -34.85 -4.75 -44.72
N LEU A 737 -34.58 -6.03 -45.00
CA LEU A 737 -33.21 -6.53 -45.15
C LEU A 737 -32.54 -5.81 -46.32
N VAL A 738 -31.33 -5.32 -46.08
CA VAL A 738 -30.51 -4.75 -47.14
C VAL A 738 -29.91 -5.87 -47.99
N PRO A 739 -29.64 -5.64 -49.29
CA PRO A 739 -28.98 -6.63 -50.14
C PRO A 739 -27.63 -7.09 -49.57
N LYS A 740 -27.19 -8.28 -49.97
CA LYS A 740 -25.82 -8.73 -49.71
C LYS A 740 -24.83 -7.74 -50.34
N GLY A 741 -23.76 -7.42 -49.62
CA GLY A 741 -22.77 -6.47 -50.10
C GLY A 741 -22.01 -5.74 -49.00
N ARG A 742 -21.12 -4.86 -49.43
CA ARG A 742 -20.27 -4.05 -48.55
C ARG A 742 -20.92 -2.69 -48.27
N TYR A 743 -21.04 -2.36 -46.99
CA TYR A 743 -21.59 -1.11 -46.50
C TYR A 743 -20.50 -0.30 -45.79
N THR A 744 -20.62 1.02 -45.83
CA THR A 744 -19.74 1.94 -45.11
C THR A 744 -20.45 2.41 -43.85
N TRP A 745 -19.77 2.37 -42.71
CA TRP A 745 -20.26 3.02 -41.50
C TRP A 745 -19.45 4.29 -41.21
N THR A 746 -20.10 5.31 -40.66
CA THR A 746 -19.47 6.54 -40.16
C THR A 746 -19.86 6.73 -38.70
N LEU A 747 -18.86 6.87 -37.82
CA LEU A 747 -19.02 7.21 -36.41
C LEU A 747 -18.90 8.71 -36.22
N THR A 748 -19.89 9.30 -35.58
CA THR A 748 -19.85 10.67 -35.07
C THR A 748 -20.29 10.69 -33.62
N GLY A 749 -19.81 11.68 -32.87
CA GLY A 749 -20.22 11.90 -31.50
C GLY A 749 -19.61 13.18 -30.97
N SER A 750 -20.09 13.61 -29.82
CA SER A 750 -19.56 14.77 -29.12
C SER A 750 -19.90 14.72 -27.64
N ASP A 751 -19.18 15.52 -26.89
CA ASP A 751 -19.55 15.91 -25.53
C ASP A 751 -19.41 17.43 -25.36
N ALA A 752 -19.36 17.90 -24.11
CA ALA A 752 -19.28 19.33 -23.81
C ALA A 752 -17.99 19.99 -24.34
N ASP A 753 -16.91 19.24 -24.56
CA ASP A 753 -15.64 19.79 -25.06
C ASP A 753 -15.55 19.79 -26.60
N GLY A 754 -16.51 19.18 -27.29
CA GLY A 754 -16.66 19.21 -28.73
C GLY A 754 -16.75 17.83 -29.39
N SER A 755 -16.52 17.82 -30.71
CA SER A 755 -16.69 16.63 -31.54
C SER A 755 -15.60 15.58 -31.33
N LEU A 756 -15.97 14.32 -31.54
CA LEU A 756 -15.08 13.16 -31.58
C LEU A 756 -14.04 13.34 -32.69
N LEU A 757 -12.79 13.08 -32.33
CA LEU A 757 -11.64 13.14 -33.22
C LEU A 757 -10.92 11.80 -33.26
N TRP A 758 -10.08 11.57 -34.28
CA TRP A 758 -9.12 10.47 -34.25
C TRP A 758 -8.09 10.65 -33.14
N TRP A 759 -7.48 9.54 -32.70
CA TRP A 759 -6.36 9.53 -31.73
C TRP A 759 -5.21 10.46 -32.14
N THR A 760 -5.05 10.73 -33.45
CA THR A 760 -4.00 11.59 -34.00
C THR A 760 -4.22 13.09 -33.78
N GLY A 761 -5.44 13.53 -33.48
CA GLY A 761 -5.77 14.95 -33.66
C GLY A 761 -6.90 15.19 -34.65
N SER A 762 -6.98 14.35 -35.68
CA SER A 762 -7.71 14.64 -36.91
C SER A 762 -9.23 14.68 -36.74
N ALA A 763 -9.88 15.65 -37.37
CA ALA A 763 -11.34 15.77 -37.48
C ALA A 763 -11.93 15.07 -38.71
N THR A 764 -11.11 14.32 -39.46
CA THR A 764 -11.61 13.55 -40.61
C THR A 764 -12.66 12.53 -40.18
N PRO A 765 -13.66 12.22 -41.03
CA PRO A 765 -14.72 11.27 -40.67
C PRO A 765 -14.16 9.92 -40.24
N ILE A 766 -14.62 9.43 -39.09
CA ILE A 766 -14.26 8.10 -38.60
C ILE A 766 -15.14 7.08 -39.32
N ARG A 767 -14.54 6.30 -40.21
CA ARG A 767 -15.25 5.37 -41.09
C ARG A 767 -14.61 3.99 -41.12
N GLY A 768 -15.42 3.01 -41.48
CA GLY A 768 -14.97 1.68 -41.86
C GLY A 768 -16.05 0.97 -42.64
N THR A 769 -15.90 -0.34 -42.81
CA THR A 769 -16.87 -1.13 -43.59
C THR A 769 -17.40 -2.31 -42.81
N VAL A 770 -18.61 -2.72 -43.17
CA VAL A 770 -19.27 -3.95 -42.72
C VAL A 770 -19.87 -4.66 -43.93
N THR A 771 -19.79 -5.99 -43.97
CA THR A 771 -20.27 -6.82 -45.06
C THR A 771 -21.53 -7.57 -44.62
N VAL A 772 -22.58 -7.52 -45.42
CA VAL A 772 -23.77 -8.39 -45.30
C VAL A 772 -23.56 -9.56 -46.24
N ALA A 773 -23.45 -10.76 -45.69
CA ALA A 773 -23.09 -11.99 -46.41
C ALA A 773 -24.28 -12.90 -46.73
#